data_AF-A0A1J5KL62-F1
#
_entry.id   AF-A0A1J5KL62-F1
#
_cell.length_a   1.000
_cell.length_b   1.000
_cell.length_c   1.000
_cell.angle_alpha   90.00
_cell.angle_beta   90.00
_cell.angle_gamma   90.00
#
_symmetry.space_group_name_H-M   'P 1'
#
loop_
_entity.id
_entity.type
_entity.pdbx_description
1 polymer ?
#
loop_
_entity_poly.entity_id
_entity_poly.type
_entity_poly.pdbx_seq_one_letter_code
_entity_poly.pdbx_strand_id
1 'polypeptide(L)'
;MKYIHFLLLITLISCKGQNTKSLDDKHTNDLIHETSPYLLQHAHNPVNWNAWNDEVLAKAKTENKLILISVGYSACHWCHVMEHESFEDISVAKVMNDNFINIKVDREERPDVDKVYMNAVQLMTGSGGWPMNVIALPDGRPIWGGTYFRKKEWVSALNQISKVYTEDPDTLYEYADKLEQGIKSLDIVQLNTNEPVFNKGFIKSTVKKWSRHFDPNNGGTNRAPKFMMPNNLHFLLRYAYQTNDVKLQNYVNLTLTKIAYGGVFDQIGGGFSRYSVDNKWHVPHFEKMLYDNGQLVSLYADAYLITKNKLYKDVVIETLKYAKRNMTTDNGAFYSSLDADSNNTDGNLEEGAFYVWNKVQLKHILGEEDFKIFKDYYNINNYGHWEHGKYVLIRKDDDASIIKKHNITSVVLAEKKAKWKNTLLKERNKRDHPRLDDKTLTSWNALMLKGYIDAYRVLGDKDYLAAAKKNADFIINNQLRKNGGLNHSYKNGKSTVNGYLEDYATTIDAFIALYENTLDEKWLTTARDLATYTFNHFYDENNKMFYFTSSQDKSLISRNMEYRDNVIPASNSIMAKNLFKLSHYFDDKHFSETAMTMLNNVKPEIQKYPSGYSNWLDLMLNYTNPYYEVAIVGNNAQQKLAALNRTYIPNKLIVGSTIANDKLPLLQNRYDPNKTLIYVCVNKACKIPVEDVNKAILLLNE
;
A
#
# COMPACT_ATOMS: atom_id res chain seq x y z
N MET A 1 75.83 7.08 -2.53
CA MET A 1 75.68 6.49 -3.88
C MET A 1 74.82 5.23 -3.74
N LYS A 2 73.71 5.19 -4.49
CA LYS A 2 72.70 4.11 -4.61
C LYS A 2 71.63 4.00 -3.51
N TYR A 3 70.48 4.57 -3.87
CA TYR A 3 69.15 4.44 -3.31
C TYR A 3 68.56 3.04 -3.54
N ILE A 4 67.78 2.53 -2.59
CA ILE A 4 66.82 1.44 -2.79
C ILE A 4 65.43 2.01 -2.51
N HIS A 5 64.59 2.00 -3.54
CA HIS A 5 63.21 2.48 -3.51
C HIS A 5 62.30 1.50 -2.78
N PHE A 6 61.51 2.01 -1.82
CA PHE A 6 60.29 1.37 -1.35
C PHE A 6 59.11 2.15 -1.94
N LEU A 7 58.41 1.53 -2.89
CA LEU A 7 57.20 2.09 -3.51
C LEU A 7 56.01 1.71 -2.63
N LEU A 8 55.46 2.65 -1.87
CA LEU A 8 54.16 2.49 -1.20
C LEU A 8 53.06 2.91 -2.18
N LEU A 9 52.28 1.93 -2.65
CA LEU A 9 51.10 2.16 -3.48
C LEU A 9 49.99 2.75 -2.60
N ILE A 10 49.71 4.05 -2.73
CA ILE A 10 48.53 4.69 -2.14
C ILE A 10 47.35 4.43 -3.08
N THR A 11 46.43 3.55 -2.66
CA THR A 11 45.12 3.40 -3.28
C THR A 11 44.26 4.63 -2.94
N LEU A 12 44.11 5.54 -3.90
CA LEU A 12 43.11 6.60 -3.85
C LEU A 12 41.72 5.99 -4.02
N ILE A 13 41.00 5.82 -2.91
CA ILE A 13 39.56 5.58 -2.91
C ILE A 13 38.89 6.89 -3.34
N SER A 14 38.44 6.94 -4.59
CA SER A 14 37.62 8.01 -5.12
C SER A 14 36.23 7.94 -4.49
N CYS A 15 36.03 8.64 -3.36
CA CYS A 15 34.69 9.05 -2.92
C CYS A 15 34.09 9.96 -4.00
N LYS A 16 33.21 9.42 -4.84
CA LYS A 16 32.30 10.26 -5.63
C LYS A 16 31.29 10.85 -4.65
N GLY A 17 31.57 12.06 -4.20
CA GLY A 17 30.62 12.92 -3.51
C GLY A 17 29.34 13.03 -4.33
N GLN A 18 28.21 13.03 -3.63
CA GLN A 18 26.91 13.40 -4.16
C GLN A 18 27.05 14.75 -4.86
N ASN A 19 26.80 14.76 -6.17
CA ASN A 19 26.83 15.96 -6.96
C ASN A 19 25.50 16.69 -6.75
N THR A 20 25.36 17.35 -5.61
CA THR A 20 24.39 18.44 -5.45
C THR A 20 24.86 19.55 -6.38
N LYS A 21 24.30 19.61 -7.59
CA LYS A 21 24.32 20.86 -8.36
C LYS A 21 23.58 21.87 -7.48
N SER A 22 24.35 22.71 -6.79
CA SER A 22 23.84 23.89 -6.12
C SER A 22 23.18 24.77 -7.18
N LEU A 23 21.85 24.78 -7.21
CA LEU A 23 21.17 26.06 -7.43
C LEU A 23 21.77 27.00 -6.38
N ASP A 24 22.18 28.21 -6.76
CA ASP A 24 22.59 29.21 -5.77
C ASP A 24 21.49 29.28 -4.68
N ASP A 25 21.78 28.81 -3.47
CA ASP A 25 20.83 28.74 -2.34
C ASP A 25 20.49 30.16 -1.83
N LYS A 26 19.83 30.97 -2.66
CA LYS A 26 19.45 32.35 -2.33
C LYS A 26 18.32 32.41 -1.30
N HIS A 27 17.57 31.32 -1.14
CA HIS A 27 16.42 31.22 -0.24
C HIS A 27 16.51 29.91 0.55
N THR A 28 16.20 29.96 1.85
CA THR A 28 16.05 28.79 2.72
C THR A 28 14.91 29.09 3.69
N ASN A 29 13.98 28.15 3.82
CA ASN A 29 12.81 28.25 4.69
C ASN A 29 12.84 27.16 5.79
N ASP A 30 11.83 27.13 6.64
CA ASP A 30 11.81 26.31 7.86
C ASP A 30 11.79 24.79 7.58
N LEU A 31 11.46 24.36 6.34
CA LEU A 31 11.44 22.94 5.97
C LEU A 31 12.83 22.28 6.00
N ILE A 32 13.92 23.05 6.05
CA ILE A 32 15.29 22.51 6.15
C ILE A 32 15.52 21.65 7.42
N HIS A 33 14.65 21.80 8.42
CA HIS A 33 14.69 21.05 9.68
C HIS A 33 13.85 19.76 9.68
N GLU A 34 13.10 19.50 8.60
CA GLU A 34 12.24 18.33 8.49
C GLU A 34 13.01 17.08 8.10
N THR A 35 12.42 15.91 8.35
CA THR A 35 13.01 14.61 7.96
C THR A 35 12.41 14.03 6.69
N SER A 36 11.22 14.47 6.29
CA SER A 36 10.56 14.01 5.06
C SER A 36 11.37 14.42 3.83
N PRO A 37 11.73 13.48 2.95
CA PRO A 37 12.36 13.80 1.67
C PRO A 37 11.54 14.77 0.82
N TYR A 38 10.20 14.66 0.88
CA TYR A 38 9.31 15.58 0.17
C TYR A 38 9.38 17.00 0.72
N LEU A 39 9.35 17.18 2.05
CA LEU A 39 9.45 18.52 2.64
C LEU A 39 10.81 19.16 2.39
N LEU A 40 11.89 18.38 2.54
CA LEU A 40 13.25 18.83 2.31
C LEU A 40 13.50 19.28 0.87
N GLN A 41 12.84 18.66 -0.12
CA GLN A 41 12.91 19.09 -1.52
C GLN A 41 12.47 20.56 -1.69
N HIS A 42 11.55 21.04 -0.86
CA HIS A 42 11.00 22.39 -0.95
C HIS A 42 11.71 23.42 -0.04
N ALA A 43 12.76 23.01 0.69
CA ALA A 43 13.42 23.85 1.69
C ALA A 43 14.11 25.09 1.12
N HIS A 44 14.47 25.07 -0.16
CA HIS A 44 15.17 26.16 -0.84
C HIS A 44 14.28 26.96 -1.81
N ASN A 45 12.97 26.71 -1.80
CA ASN A 45 12.02 27.49 -2.59
C ASN A 45 11.91 28.94 -2.08
N PRO A 46 11.69 29.93 -2.96
CA PRO A 46 11.45 31.32 -2.56
C PRO A 46 10.13 31.51 -1.79
N VAL A 47 9.17 30.60 -1.95
CA VAL A 47 8.00 30.53 -1.06
C VAL A 47 8.49 30.17 0.34
N ASN A 48 8.07 30.96 1.34
CA ASN A 48 8.41 30.74 2.74
C ASN A 48 7.55 29.61 3.32
N TRP A 49 7.91 28.37 2.99
CA TRP A 49 7.20 27.19 3.44
C TRP A 49 7.47 26.89 4.91
N ASN A 50 6.42 26.41 5.57
CA ASN A 50 6.45 25.88 6.93
C ASN A 50 5.90 24.44 6.92
N ALA A 51 6.36 23.60 7.83
CA ALA A 51 5.73 22.29 8.04
C ALA A 51 4.40 22.43 8.77
N TRP A 52 3.52 21.44 8.64
CA TRP A 52 2.30 21.40 9.45
C TRP A 52 2.63 21.11 10.92
N ASN A 53 2.54 22.13 11.76
CA ASN A 53 2.72 22.00 13.20
C ASN A 53 1.90 23.06 13.97
N ASP A 54 1.80 22.86 15.28
CA ASP A 54 0.96 23.70 16.14
C ASP A 54 1.43 25.16 16.23
N GLU A 55 2.74 25.39 16.15
CA GLU A 55 3.33 26.72 16.23
C GLU A 55 2.93 27.56 15.01
N VAL A 56 3.01 26.98 13.83
CA VAL A 56 2.63 27.62 12.56
C VAL A 56 1.12 27.88 12.51
N LEU A 57 0.30 26.94 12.98
CA LEU A 57 -1.16 27.12 13.05
C LEU A 57 -1.53 28.19 14.09
N ALA A 58 -0.84 28.26 15.23
CA ALA A 58 -1.05 29.32 16.21
C ALA A 58 -0.64 30.69 15.66
N LYS A 59 0.49 30.76 14.94
CA LYS A 59 0.96 31.97 14.26
C LYS A 59 -0.08 32.51 13.28
N ALA A 60 -0.69 31.64 12.46
CA ALA A 60 -1.74 32.06 11.53
C ALA A 60 -2.92 32.73 12.26
N LYS A 61 -3.34 32.19 13.42
CA LYS A 61 -4.39 32.79 14.27
C LYS A 61 -3.96 34.11 14.87
N THR A 62 -2.76 34.20 15.42
CA THR A 62 -2.24 35.42 16.05
C THR A 62 -2.06 36.55 15.04
N GLU A 63 -1.59 36.25 13.83
CA GLU A 63 -1.43 37.22 12.75
C GLU A 63 -2.74 37.49 12.00
N ASN A 64 -3.82 36.76 12.30
CA ASN A 64 -5.09 36.78 11.57
C ASN A 64 -4.88 36.69 10.05
N LYS A 65 -4.08 35.72 9.63
CA LYS A 65 -3.63 35.55 8.25
C LYS A 65 -4.15 34.23 7.67
N LEU A 66 -4.61 34.25 6.43
CA LEU A 66 -5.05 33.05 5.71
C LEU A 66 -3.91 32.03 5.61
N ILE A 67 -4.28 30.75 5.56
CA ILE A 67 -3.34 29.63 5.43
C ILE A 67 -3.44 29.08 4.02
N LEU A 68 -2.29 28.85 3.38
CA LEU A 68 -2.18 28.14 2.12
C LEU A 68 -1.53 26.79 2.37
N ILE A 69 -2.30 25.72 2.17
CA ILE A 69 -1.90 24.35 2.47
C ILE A 69 -1.67 23.63 1.14
N SER A 70 -0.42 23.22 0.89
CA SER A 70 -0.04 22.44 -0.29
C SER A 70 0.37 21.03 0.15
N VAL A 71 -0.39 20.02 -0.29
CA VAL A 71 -0.23 18.62 0.10
C VAL A 71 0.26 17.78 -1.09
N GLY A 72 1.30 16.97 -0.86
CA GLY A 72 1.88 16.05 -1.84
C GLY A 72 2.79 15.01 -1.19
N TYR A 73 3.63 14.34 -1.99
CA TYR A 73 4.57 13.29 -1.57
C TYR A 73 5.69 13.19 -2.61
N SER A 74 6.83 12.61 -2.25
CA SER A 74 8.07 12.75 -3.05
C SER A 74 7.99 12.09 -4.43
N ALA A 75 7.22 11.00 -4.58
CA ALA A 75 7.08 10.27 -5.84
C ALA A 75 6.05 10.89 -6.82
N CYS A 76 5.47 12.04 -6.48
CA CYS A 76 4.38 12.67 -7.21
C CYS A 76 4.88 13.56 -8.37
N HIS A 77 4.76 13.07 -9.61
CA HIS A 77 5.14 13.82 -10.82
C HIS A 77 4.50 15.24 -10.89
N TRP A 78 3.17 15.32 -10.77
CA TRP A 78 2.46 16.61 -10.87
C TRP A 78 2.82 17.60 -9.75
N CYS A 79 3.31 17.10 -8.61
CA CYS A 79 3.78 17.93 -7.52
C CYS A 79 5.09 18.64 -7.92
N HIS A 80 6.00 17.93 -8.60
CA HIS A 80 7.23 18.50 -9.17
C HIS A 80 6.95 19.50 -10.29
N VAL A 81 5.99 19.19 -11.17
CA VAL A 81 5.59 20.12 -12.26
C VAL A 81 5.09 21.45 -11.68
N MET A 82 4.20 21.41 -10.68
CA MET A 82 3.68 22.62 -10.06
C MET A 82 4.75 23.39 -9.27
N GLU A 83 5.68 22.69 -8.63
CA GLU A 83 6.84 23.31 -7.99
C GLU A 83 7.65 24.15 -8.98
N HIS A 84 8.11 23.54 -10.06
CA HIS A 84 8.97 24.20 -11.03
C HIS A 84 8.24 25.34 -11.77
N GLU A 85 6.95 25.17 -12.11
CA GLU A 85 6.20 26.21 -12.80
C GLU A 85 5.80 27.39 -11.91
N SER A 86 5.61 27.17 -10.60
CA SER A 86 4.99 28.15 -9.71
C SER A 86 5.77 28.42 -8.42
N PHE A 87 6.18 27.41 -7.66
CA PHE A 87 6.75 27.62 -6.32
C PHE A 87 8.22 28.07 -6.34
N GLU A 88 8.95 27.80 -7.42
CA GLU A 88 10.31 28.30 -7.64
C GLU A 88 10.34 29.74 -8.21
N ASP A 89 9.19 30.28 -8.62
CA ASP A 89 9.13 31.63 -9.19
C ASP A 89 8.97 32.72 -8.12
N ILE A 90 9.93 33.66 -8.09
CA ILE A 90 10.01 34.74 -7.11
C ILE A 90 8.75 35.62 -7.11
N SER A 91 8.14 35.88 -8.27
CA SER A 91 6.94 36.72 -8.36
C SER A 91 5.70 36.04 -7.78
N VAL A 92 5.58 34.73 -7.98
CA VAL A 92 4.52 33.91 -7.37
C VAL A 92 4.75 33.81 -5.87
N ALA A 93 5.99 33.53 -5.46
CA ALA A 93 6.37 33.45 -4.05
C ALA A 93 6.08 34.75 -3.29
N LYS A 94 6.29 35.92 -3.91
CA LYS A 94 5.92 37.20 -3.31
C LYS A 94 4.42 37.28 -2.99
N VAL A 95 3.56 36.93 -3.94
CA VAL A 95 2.10 36.92 -3.73
C VAL A 95 1.71 35.96 -2.61
N MET A 96 2.32 34.78 -2.56
CA MET A 96 2.07 33.79 -1.52
C MET A 96 2.53 34.27 -0.14
N ASN A 97 3.76 34.77 -0.03
CA ASN A 97 4.37 35.18 1.24
C ASN A 97 3.71 36.44 1.82
N ASP A 98 3.31 37.39 0.98
CA ASP A 98 2.67 38.63 1.43
C ASP A 98 1.28 38.31 2.05
N ASN A 99 0.52 37.40 1.45
CA ASN A 99 -0.91 37.22 1.78
C ASN A 99 -1.22 35.99 2.63
N PHE A 100 -0.36 34.97 2.67
CA PHE A 100 -0.64 33.70 3.35
C PHE A 100 0.46 33.26 4.32
N ILE A 101 0.10 32.38 5.26
CA ILE A 101 1.01 31.45 5.93
C ILE A 101 1.07 30.19 5.07
N ASN A 102 2.22 29.95 4.44
CA ASN A 102 2.39 28.86 3.48
C ASN A 102 2.84 27.58 4.20
N ILE A 103 2.02 26.53 4.13
CA ILE A 103 2.26 25.24 4.77
C ILE A 103 2.41 24.15 3.70
N LYS A 104 3.51 23.40 3.78
CA LYS A 104 3.78 22.23 2.95
C LYS A 104 3.54 20.97 3.77
N VAL A 105 2.83 19.99 3.20
CA VAL A 105 2.44 18.77 3.90
C VAL A 105 2.82 17.55 3.08
N ASP A 106 3.60 16.66 3.69
CA ASP A 106 3.79 15.31 3.18
C ASP A 106 2.59 14.45 3.58
N ARG A 107 1.77 14.03 2.61
CA ARG A 107 0.59 13.18 2.88
C ARG A 107 0.95 11.82 3.43
N GLU A 108 2.16 11.35 3.19
CA GLU A 108 2.64 10.06 3.68
C GLU A 108 3.03 10.14 5.15
N GLU A 109 3.41 11.31 5.68
CA GLU A 109 3.63 11.49 7.12
C GLU A 109 2.38 12.02 7.83
N ARG A 110 1.52 12.78 7.11
CA ARG A 110 0.30 13.42 7.64
C ARG A 110 -0.95 13.05 6.83
N PRO A 111 -1.30 11.74 6.74
CA PRO A 111 -2.51 11.30 6.05
C PRO A 111 -3.80 11.84 6.71
N ASP A 112 -3.75 12.21 7.99
CA ASP A 112 -4.83 12.88 8.70
C ASP A 112 -5.18 14.25 8.10
N VAL A 113 -4.15 15.06 7.82
CA VAL A 113 -4.29 16.38 7.20
C VAL A 113 -4.75 16.23 5.76
N ASP A 114 -4.09 15.34 5.00
CA ASP A 114 -4.44 15.02 3.61
C ASP A 114 -5.92 14.68 3.47
N LYS A 115 -6.42 13.77 4.31
CA LYS A 115 -7.81 13.29 4.21
C LYS A 115 -8.83 14.38 4.50
N VAL A 116 -8.62 15.21 5.52
CA VAL A 116 -9.55 16.31 5.87
C VAL A 116 -9.67 17.30 4.70
N TYR A 117 -8.55 17.72 4.14
CA TYR A 117 -8.54 18.69 3.05
C TYR A 117 -8.93 18.09 1.70
N MET A 118 -8.66 16.80 1.46
CA MET A 118 -9.13 16.08 0.28
C MET A 118 -10.67 15.97 0.27
N ASN A 119 -11.28 15.68 1.43
CA ASN A 119 -12.74 15.70 1.57
C ASN A 119 -13.31 17.08 1.23
N ALA A 120 -12.65 18.15 1.68
CA ALA A 120 -13.04 19.52 1.37
C ALA A 120 -12.98 19.79 -0.14
N VAL A 121 -11.88 19.45 -0.81
CA VAL A 121 -11.71 19.64 -2.27
C VAL A 121 -12.73 18.82 -3.07
N GLN A 122 -13.02 17.58 -2.64
CA GLN A 122 -14.04 16.76 -3.28
C GLN A 122 -15.45 17.35 -3.13
N LEU A 123 -15.79 17.93 -1.97
CA LEU A 123 -17.06 18.64 -1.79
C LEU A 123 -17.14 19.91 -2.65
N MET A 124 -16.03 20.64 -2.78
CA MET A 124 -15.97 21.87 -3.58
C MET A 124 -16.03 21.61 -5.10
N THR A 125 -15.36 20.55 -5.57
CA THR A 125 -15.09 20.36 -7.02
C THR A 125 -15.68 19.09 -7.62
N GLY A 126 -16.18 18.16 -6.78
CA GLY A 126 -16.64 16.83 -7.21
C GLY A 126 -15.51 15.85 -7.55
N SER A 127 -14.24 16.26 -7.46
CA SER A 127 -13.07 15.44 -7.74
C SER A 127 -11.92 15.74 -6.78
N GLY A 128 -10.84 14.95 -6.83
CA GLY A 128 -9.69 15.14 -5.97
C GLY A 128 -8.45 14.46 -6.55
N GLY A 129 -7.29 14.79 -6.00
CA GLY A 129 -6.00 14.30 -6.46
C GLY A 129 -4.85 15.16 -5.95
N TRP A 130 -3.62 14.76 -6.29
CA TRP A 130 -2.40 15.48 -5.90
C TRP A 130 -1.69 16.04 -7.14
N PRO A 131 -0.99 17.20 -7.03
CA PRO A 131 -0.84 18.04 -5.84
C PRO A 131 -2.18 18.64 -5.42
N MET A 132 -2.42 18.74 -4.12
CA MET A 132 -3.63 19.34 -3.57
C MET A 132 -3.28 20.68 -2.95
N ASN A 133 -4.02 21.74 -3.31
CA ASN A 133 -3.80 23.08 -2.79
C ASN A 133 -5.11 23.63 -2.22
N VAL A 134 -5.06 24.08 -0.97
CA VAL A 134 -6.22 24.59 -0.23
C VAL A 134 -5.89 25.91 0.42
N ILE A 135 -6.80 26.88 0.32
CA ILE A 135 -6.80 28.08 1.15
C ILE A 135 -7.76 27.86 2.30
N ALA A 136 -7.29 28.14 3.50
CA ALA A 136 -8.03 28.04 4.74
C ALA A 136 -8.00 29.35 5.53
N LEU A 137 -9.03 29.55 6.35
CA LEU A 137 -9.08 30.61 7.35
C LEU A 137 -7.95 30.43 8.39
N PRO A 138 -7.64 31.48 9.19
CA PRO A 138 -6.63 31.37 10.25
C PRO A 138 -6.90 30.24 11.26
N ASP A 139 -8.17 29.83 11.40
CA ASP A 139 -8.57 28.73 12.27
C ASP A 139 -8.42 27.33 11.64
N GLY A 140 -8.01 27.26 10.38
CA GLY A 140 -7.76 26.04 9.61
C GLY A 140 -8.92 25.62 8.71
N ARG A 141 -10.11 26.23 8.80
CA ARG A 141 -11.27 25.79 7.99
C ARG A 141 -11.11 26.16 6.51
N PRO A 142 -11.32 25.22 5.57
CA PRO A 142 -11.12 25.45 4.14
C PRO A 142 -12.16 26.41 3.58
N ILE A 143 -11.74 27.24 2.63
CA ILE A 143 -12.61 28.17 1.90
C ILE A 143 -12.48 28.04 0.38
N TRP A 144 -11.39 27.47 -0.10
CA TRP A 144 -11.18 27.25 -1.53
C TRP A 144 -10.12 26.16 -1.71
N GLY A 145 -10.20 25.38 -2.78
CA GLY A 145 -9.15 24.43 -3.11
C GLY A 145 -9.36 23.70 -4.42
N GLY A 146 -8.31 23.01 -4.84
CA GLY A 146 -8.29 22.17 -6.02
C GLY A 146 -6.97 21.42 -6.13
N THR A 147 -6.70 20.89 -7.32
CA THR A 147 -5.52 20.07 -7.57
C THR A 147 -4.39 20.90 -8.20
N TYR A 148 -4.07 20.62 -9.45
CA TYR A 148 -3.09 21.35 -10.25
C TYR A 148 -3.68 22.67 -10.75
N PHE A 149 -2.91 23.75 -10.66
CA PHE A 149 -3.25 25.05 -11.23
C PHE A 149 -2.09 25.57 -12.07
N ARG A 150 -2.39 26.13 -13.25
CA ARG A 150 -1.35 26.81 -14.04
C ARG A 150 -1.00 28.12 -13.36
N LYS A 151 0.27 28.54 -13.48
CA LYS A 151 0.82 29.74 -12.82
C LYS A 151 -0.08 30.98 -12.85
N LYS A 152 -0.65 31.33 -14.02
CA LYS A 152 -1.51 32.51 -14.17
C LYS A 152 -2.83 32.39 -13.39
N GLU A 153 -3.45 31.21 -13.46
CA GLU A 153 -4.71 30.91 -12.77
C GLU A 153 -4.49 30.91 -11.26
N TRP A 154 -3.37 30.33 -10.82
CA TRP A 154 -2.93 30.30 -9.43
C TRP A 154 -2.80 31.71 -8.84
N VAL A 155 -1.99 32.58 -9.46
CA VAL A 155 -1.79 33.96 -8.97
C VAL A 155 -3.09 34.76 -8.99
N SER A 156 -3.93 34.59 -10.02
CA SER A 156 -5.23 35.27 -10.09
C SER A 156 -6.15 34.86 -8.93
N ALA A 157 -6.23 33.56 -8.63
CA ALA A 157 -7.05 33.04 -7.54
C ALA A 157 -6.57 33.56 -6.17
N LEU A 158 -5.25 33.51 -5.91
CA LEU A 158 -4.68 34.00 -4.65
C LEU A 158 -4.98 35.48 -4.41
N ASN A 159 -4.81 36.34 -5.42
CA ASN A 159 -5.11 37.77 -5.29
C ASN A 159 -6.60 38.02 -5.05
N GLN A 160 -7.49 37.30 -5.76
CA GLN A 160 -8.92 37.45 -5.58
C GLN A 160 -9.37 37.03 -4.17
N ILE A 161 -8.88 35.90 -3.67
CA ILE A 161 -9.22 35.41 -2.33
C ILE A 161 -8.69 36.36 -1.25
N SER A 162 -7.45 36.84 -1.39
CA SER A 162 -6.86 37.80 -0.45
C SER A 162 -7.63 39.12 -0.42
N LYS A 163 -8.12 39.58 -1.58
CA LYS A 163 -8.96 40.77 -1.68
C LYS A 163 -10.28 40.58 -0.95
N VAL A 164 -10.98 39.46 -1.17
CA VAL A 164 -12.24 39.15 -0.48
C VAL A 164 -12.02 39.07 1.03
N TYR A 165 -10.95 38.43 1.50
CA TYR A 165 -10.67 38.36 2.94
C TYR A 165 -10.41 39.72 3.59
N THR A 166 -9.87 40.67 2.84
CA THR A 166 -9.61 42.03 3.34
C THR A 166 -10.87 42.91 3.30
N GLU A 167 -11.67 42.79 2.24
CA GLU A 167 -12.81 43.66 1.97
C GLU A 167 -14.14 43.13 2.54
N ASP A 168 -14.32 41.81 2.57
CA ASP A 168 -15.55 41.11 3.00
C ASP A 168 -15.24 39.72 3.60
N PRO A 169 -14.58 39.66 4.78
CA PRO A 169 -14.21 38.41 5.41
C PRO A 169 -15.42 37.55 5.81
N ASP A 170 -16.55 38.16 6.16
CA ASP A 170 -17.74 37.45 6.67
C ASP A 170 -18.27 36.43 5.65
N THR A 171 -18.26 36.78 4.35
CA THR A 171 -18.61 35.85 3.27
C THR A 171 -17.75 34.57 3.28
N LEU A 172 -16.46 34.67 3.62
CA LEU A 172 -15.56 33.51 3.69
C LEU A 172 -15.81 32.68 4.95
N TYR A 173 -16.12 33.31 6.09
CA TYR A 173 -16.51 32.61 7.31
C TYR A 173 -17.80 31.83 7.12
N GLU A 174 -18.83 32.42 6.50
CA GLU A 174 -20.08 31.72 6.20
C GLU A 174 -19.88 30.52 5.27
N TYR A 175 -19.02 30.66 4.26
CA TYR A 175 -18.69 29.56 3.37
C TYR A 175 -17.94 28.44 4.11
N ALA A 176 -16.96 28.79 4.94
CA ALA A 176 -16.22 27.85 5.75
C ALA A 176 -17.13 27.06 6.72
N ASP A 177 -18.09 27.74 7.37
CA ASP A 177 -19.08 27.10 8.25
C ASP A 177 -19.89 26.03 7.49
N LYS A 178 -20.39 26.36 6.30
CA LYS A 178 -21.17 25.44 5.46
C LYS A 178 -20.32 24.25 5.00
N LEU A 179 -19.09 24.51 4.58
CA LEU A 179 -18.17 23.47 4.12
C LEU A 179 -17.74 22.54 5.26
N GLU A 180 -17.43 23.08 6.44
CA GLU A 180 -17.13 22.31 7.65
C GLU A 180 -18.29 21.39 8.03
N GLN A 181 -19.54 21.88 8.00
CA GLN A 181 -20.72 21.04 8.23
C GLN A 181 -20.83 19.93 7.17
N GLY A 182 -20.57 20.24 5.91
CA GLY A 182 -20.50 19.26 4.82
C GLY A 182 -19.45 18.17 5.09
N ILE A 183 -18.23 18.55 5.47
CA ILE A 183 -17.14 17.62 5.81
C ILE A 183 -17.55 16.72 6.97
N LYS A 184 -18.05 17.31 8.06
CA LYS A 184 -18.52 16.56 9.23
C LYS A 184 -19.62 15.56 8.88
N SER A 185 -20.48 15.88 7.90
CA SER A 185 -21.56 14.99 7.46
C SER A 185 -21.07 13.77 6.65
N LEU A 186 -19.92 13.86 5.97
CA LEU A 186 -19.33 12.74 5.22
C LEU A 186 -18.84 11.61 6.12
N ASP A 187 -18.44 11.95 7.34
CA ASP A 187 -17.80 11.04 8.29
C ASP A 187 -18.76 10.46 9.36
N ILE A 188 -20.08 10.73 9.24
CA ILE A 188 -21.09 10.16 10.14
C ILE A 188 -21.40 8.73 9.71
N VAL A 189 -20.78 7.77 10.38
CA VAL A 189 -21.25 6.38 10.37
C VAL A 189 -22.39 6.26 11.38
N GLN A 190 -23.59 5.97 10.89
CA GLN A 190 -24.75 5.73 11.75
C GLN A 190 -24.68 4.32 12.36
N LEU A 191 -24.94 4.23 13.66
CA LEU A 191 -25.10 2.94 14.33
C LEU A 191 -26.32 2.23 13.75
N ASN A 192 -26.09 1.06 13.14
CA ASN A 192 -27.16 0.24 12.64
C ASN A 192 -27.68 -0.68 13.75
N THR A 193 -28.85 -0.33 14.30
CA THR A 193 -29.52 -1.07 15.38
C THR A 193 -30.38 -2.24 14.88
N ASN A 194 -30.45 -2.46 13.56
CA ASN A 194 -31.14 -3.64 13.03
C ASN A 194 -30.35 -4.90 13.36
N GLU A 195 -31.04 -6.03 13.48
CA GLU A 195 -30.39 -7.31 13.73
C GLU A 195 -29.30 -7.62 12.67
N PRO A 196 -28.07 -8.00 13.08
CA PRO A 196 -26.94 -8.23 12.18
C PRO A 196 -27.11 -9.54 11.40
N VAL A 197 -27.94 -9.53 10.37
CA VAL A 197 -28.18 -10.69 9.51
C VAL A 197 -27.28 -10.64 8.28
N PHE A 198 -26.33 -11.57 8.16
CA PHE A 198 -25.47 -11.74 6.99
C PHE A 198 -25.84 -13.02 6.25
N ASN A 199 -26.11 -12.93 4.95
CA ASN A 199 -26.48 -14.10 4.15
C ASN A 199 -25.81 -14.11 2.77
N LYS A 200 -25.64 -15.31 2.22
CA LYS A 200 -25.00 -15.53 0.92
C LYS A 200 -25.72 -14.82 -0.24
N GLY A 201 -27.05 -14.67 -0.14
CA GLY A 201 -27.88 -14.00 -1.15
C GLY A 201 -27.51 -12.52 -1.32
N PHE A 202 -27.23 -11.82 -0.21
CA PHE A 202 -26.76 -10.44 -0.22
C PHE A 202 -25.45 -10.30 -1.00
N ILE A 203 -24.44 -11.12 -0.68
CA ILE A 203 -23.13 -11.09 -1.35
C ILE A 203 -23.30 -11.40 -2.84
N LYS A 204 -24.06 -12.45 -3.20
CA LYS A 204 -24.33 -12.82 -4.59
C LYS A 204 -24.94 -11.68 -5.40
N SER A 205 -25.95 -10.99 -4.83
CA SER A 205 -26.59 -9.86 -5.51
C SER A 205 -25.64 -8.67 -5.68
N THR A 206 -24.76 -8.45 -4.69
CA THR A 206 -23.77 -7.37 -4.67
C THR A 206 -22.70 -7.61 -5.75
N VAL A 207 -22.12 -8.80 -5.80
CA VAL A 207 -21.13 -9.19 -6.82
C VAL A 207 -21.73 -9.12 -8.22
N LYS A 208 -22.99 -9.54 -8.41
CA LYS A 208 -23.71 -9.43 -9.69
C LYS A 208 -23.89 -7.97 -10.15
N LYS A 209 -24.13 -7.03 -9.24
CA LYS A 209 -24.18 -5.60 -9.57
C LYS A 209 -22.80 -5.06 -9.91
N TRP A 210 -21.79 -5.43 -9.12
CA TRP A 210 -20.41 -5.00 -9.31
C TRP A 210 -19.86 -5.45 -10.66
N SER A 211 -20.12 -6.69 -11.07
CA SER A 211 -19.56 -7.27 -12.30
C SER A 211 -19.93 -6.55 -13.60
N ARG A 212 -20.91 -5.64 -13.58
CA ARG A 212 -21.26 -4.76 -14.70
C ARG A 212 -20.14 -3.78 -15.08
N HIS A 213 -19.21 -3.52 -14.16
CA HIS A 213 -18.09 -2.61 -14.37
C HIS A 213 -16.78 -3.35 -14.71
N PHE A 214 -16.83 -4.68 -14.82
CA PHE A 214 -15.66 -5.49 -15.14
C PHE A 214 -15.32 -5.37 -16.63
N ASP A 215 -14.03 -5.28 -16.94
CA ASP A 215 -13.53 -5.35 -18.30
C ASP A 215 -13.33 -6.83 -18.70
N PRO A 216 -14.13 -7.38 -19.64
CA PRO A 216 -14.01 -8.77 -20.05
C PRO A 216 -12.80 -9.04 -20.96
N ASN A 217 -12.13 -8.00 -21.47
CA ASN A 217 -11.04 -8.13 -22.44
C ASN A 217 -9.66 -7.92 -21.79
N ASN A 218 -9.55 -6.91 -20.92
CA ASN A 218 -8.28 -6.55 -20.27
C ASN A 218 -8.30 -6.76 -18.75
N GLY A 219 -9.42 -7.19 -18.15
CA GLY A 219 -9.54 -7.32 -16.71
C GLY A 219 -9.53 -5.97 -15.97
N GLY A 220 -9.75 -5.99 -14.65
CA GLY A 220 -9.96 -4.79 -13.86
C GLY A 220 -11.28 -4.09 -14.19
N THR A 221 -11.32 -2.77 -13.99
CA THR A 221 -12.49 -1.94 -14.35
C THR A 221 -12.54 -1.67 -15.84
N ASN A 222 -13.71 -1.38 -16.41
CA ASN A 222 -13.90 -1.08 -17.83
C ASN A 222 -13.61 0.39 -18.22
N ARG A 223 -12.80 1.10 -17.43
CA ARG A 223 -12.43 2.50 -17.65
C ARG A 223 -10.94 2.73 -17.41
N ALA A 224 -10.44 3.86 -17.93
CA ALA A 224 -9.13 4.39 -17.61
C ALA A 224 -9.26 5.60 -16.67
N PRO A 225 -8.27 5.89 -15.80
CA PRO A 225 -7.11 5.05 -15.49
C PRO A 225 -7.50 3.74 -14.76
N LYS A 226 -6.59 2.75 -14.76
CA LYS A 226 -6.77 1.45 -14.09
C LYS A 226 -5.82 1.30 -12.91
N PHE A 227 -6.41 1.19 -11.71
CA PHE A 227 -5.71 0.78 -10.48
C PHE A 227 -5.84 -0.74 -10.29
N MET A 228 -4.79 -1.37 -9.75
CA MET A 228 -4.74 -2.83 -9.57
C MET A 228 -5.71 -3.33 -8.49
N MET A 229 -6.05 -2.49 -7.50
CA MET A 229 -7.01 -2.75 -6.43
C MET A 229 -6.88 -4.18 -5.81
N PRO A 230 -5.75 -4.51 -5.16
CA PRO A 230 -5.47 -5.87 -4.71
C PRO A 230 -6.55 -6.44 -3.76
N ASN A 231 -7.11 -5.60 -2.89
CA ASN A 231 -8.19 -5.97 -1.98
C ASN A 231 -9.47 -6.46 -2.70
N ASN A 232 -9.85 -5.78 -3.78
CA ASN A 232 -10.99 -6.15 -4.61
C ASN A 232 -10.77 -7.52 -5.22
N LEU A 233 -9.59 -7.74 -5.81
CA LEU A 233 -9.26 -9.00 -6.46
C LEU A 233 -9.11 -10.14 -5.44
N HIS A 234 -8.62 -9.87 -4.22
CA HIS A 234 -8.50 -10.88 -3.17
C HIS A 234 -9.87 -11.38 -2.71
N PHE A 235 -10.81 -10.46 -2.43
CA PHE A 235 -12.20 -10.81 -2.13
C PHE A 235 -12.85 -11.60 -3.27
N LEU A 236 -12.72 -11.13 -4.52
CA LEU A 236 -13.33 -11.80 -5.68
C LEU A 236 -12.73 -13.18 -5.92
N LEU A 237 -11.42 -13.35 -5.72
CA LEU A 237 -10.73 -14.65 -5.80
C LEU A 237 -11.29 -15.63 -4.77
N ARG A 238 -11.37 -15.20 -3.51
CA ARG A 238 -11.93 -16.00 -2.41
C ARG A 238 -13.38 -16.36 -2.66
N TYR A 239 -14.22 -15.39 -3.02
CA TYR A 239 -15.63 -15.60 -3.28
C TYR A 239 -15.85 -16.55 -4.47
N ALA A 240 -15.09 -16.38 -5.56
CA ALA A 240 -15.15 -17.28 -6.72
C ALA A 240 -14.82 -18.72 -6.33
N TYR A 241 -13.76 -18.92 -5.53
CA TYR A 241 -13.36 -20.25 -5.06
C TYR A 241 -14.45 -20.89 -4.19
N GLN A 242 -14.96 -20.19 -3.17
CA GLN A 242 -15.95 -20.74 -2.23
C GLN A 242 -17.31 -21.03 -2.88
N THR A 243 -17.65 -20.33 -3.96
CA THR A 243 -18.93 -20.50 -4.67
C THR A 243 -18.80 -21.33 -5.95
N ASN A 244 -17.58 -21.79 -6.28
CA ASN A 244 -17.26 -22.43 -7.55
C ASN A 244 -17.72 -21.61 -8.78
N ASP A 245 -17.63 -20.28 -8.71
CA ASP A 245 -18.01 -19.38 -9.81
C ASP A 245 -16.86 -19.28 -10.84
N VAL A 246 -16.92 -20.17 -11.83
CA VAL A 246 -15.93 -20.26 -12.92
C VAL A 246 -15.83 -18.94 -13.71
N LYS A 247 -16.93 -18.20 -13.90
CA LYS A 247 -16.90 -16.93 -14.65
C LYS A 247 -16.12 -15.88 -13.89
N LEU A 248 -16.36 -15.78 -12.59
CA LEU A 248 -15.63 -14.84 -11.75
C LEU A 248 -14.16 -15.24 -11.60
N GLN A 249 -13.88 -16.54 -11.45
CA GLN A 249 -12.51 -17.06 -11.42
C GLN A 249 -11.74 -16.70 -12.70
N ASN A 250 -12.37 -16.85 -13.87
CA ASN A 250 -11.80 -16.45 -15.16
C ASN A 250 -11.54 -14.94 -15.23
N TYR A 251 -12.44 -14.11 -14.70
CA TYR A 251 -12.23 -12.66 -14.64
C TYR A 251 -11.03 -12.28 -13.76
N VAL A 252 -10.90 -12.88 -12.57
CA VAL A 252 -9.75 -12.63 -11.69
C VAL A 252 -8.46 -13.08 -12.37
N ASN A 253 -8.46 -14.28 -12.98
CA ASN A 253 -7.29 -14.78 -13.70
C ASN A 253 -6.90 -13.93 -14.90
N LEU A 254 -7.87 -13.46 -15.69
CA LEU A 254 -7.62 -12.52 -16.77
C LEU A 254 -6.97 -11.24 -16.24
N THR A 255 -7.54 -10.67 -15.17
CA THR A 255 -7.04 -9.43 -14.57
C THR A 255 -5.61 -9.57 -14.07
N LEU A 256 -5.32 -10.61 -13.29
CA LEU A 256 -3.96 -10.88 -12.79
C LEU A 256 -2.97 -11.14 -13.94
N THR A 257 -3.38 -11.90 -14.96
CA THR A 257 -2.51 -12.16 -16.12
C THR A 257 -2.21 -10.86 -16.87
N LYS A 258 -3.21 -9.99 -17.07
CA LYS A 258 -3.04 -8.71 -17.77
C LYS A 258 -2.20 -7.71 -16.99
N ILE A 259 -2.34 -7.67 -15.66
CA ILE A 259 -1.46 -6.86 -14.80
C ILE A 259 -0.01 -7.38 -14.88
N ALA A 260 0.20 -8.69 -14.75
CA ALA A 260 1.53 -9.31 -14.82
C ALA A 260 2.21 -9.16 -16.20
N TYR A 261 1.42 -9.12 -17.27
CA TYR A 261 1.91 -8.92 -18.63
C TYR A 261 2.06 -7.44 -18.98
N GLY A 262 1.33 -6.56 -18.29
CA GLY A 262 1.30 -5.12 -18.50
C GLY A 262 2.61 -4.43 -18.19
N GLY A 263 2.71 -3.16 -18.60
CA GLY A 263 3.81 -2.27 -18.27
C GLY A 263 3.81 -1.81 -16.81
N VAL A 264 2.68 -1.98 -16.10
CA VAL A 264 2.60 -1.75 -14.64
C VAL A 264 3.43 -2.75 -13.84
N PHE A 265 3.74 -3.92 -14.38
CA PHE A 265 4.73 -4.82 -13.81
C PHE A 265 6.08 -4.62 -14.51
N ASP A 266 7.12 -4.27 -13.75
CA ASP A 266 8.46 -4.07 -14.32
C ASP A 266 9.05 -5.41 -14.78
N GLN A 267 8.94 -5.66 -16.09
CA GLN A 267 9.34 -6.89 -16.75
C GLN A 267 10.83 -7.24 -16.60
N ILE A 268 11.68 -6.28 -16.20
CA ILE A 268 13.13 -6.46 -16.05
C ILE A 268 13.52 -6.57 -14.57
N GLY A 269 13.06 -5.64 -13.74
CA GLY A 269 13.48 -5.51 -12.35
C GLY A 269 12.54 -6.12 -11.32
N GLY A 270 11.31 -6.46 -11.71
CA GLY A 270 10.23 -6.83 -10.81
C GLY A 270 9.62 -5.64 -10.06
N GLY A 271 8.56 -5.94 -9.32
CA GLY A 271 7.76 -4.94 -8.62
C GLY A 271 6.79 -4.20 -9.54
N PHE A 272 5.79 -3.59 -8.93
CA PHE A 272 4.68 -2.92 -9.59
C PHE A 272 4.78 -1.41 -9.45
N SER A 273 4.48 -0.74 -10.54
CA SER A 273 4.12 0.67 -10.60
C SER A 273 2.65 0.86 -10.21
N ARG A 274 2.27 2.04 -9.70
CA ARG A 274 1.00 2.23 -8.96
C ARG A 274 -0.26 2.00 -9.80
N TYR A 275 -0.33 2.52 -11.01
CA TYR A 275 -1.50 2.37 -11.88
C TYR A 275 -1.18 2.56 -13.36
N SER A 276 -2.13 2.18 -14.22
CA SER A 276 -2.05 2.37 -15.67
C SER A 276 -2.91 3.56 -16.10
N VAL A 277 -2.38 4.45 -16.94
CA VAL A 277 -3.16 5.56 -17.52
C VAL A 277 -4.14 5.10 -18.58
N ASP A 278 -3.89 3.94 -19.19
CA ASP A 278 -4.77 3.35 -20.21
C ASP A 278 -5.54 2.13 -19.69
N ASN A 279 -6.40 1.60 -20.57
CA ASN A 279 -7.25 0.45 -20.28
C ASN A 279 -6.61 -0.93 -20.55
N LYS A 280 -5.39 -0.98 -21.07
CA LYS A 280 -4.66 -2.21 -21.44
C LYS A 280 -3.63 -2.64 -20.41
N TRP A 281 -3.42 -1.85 -19.35
CA TRP A 281 -2.31 -1.98 -18.40
C TRP A 281 -0.95 -1.70 -19.05
N HIS A 282 -0.91 -0.87 -20.10
CA HIS A 282 0.30 -0.66 -20.90
C HIS A 282 1.18 0.47 -20.37
N VAL A 283 0.67 1.68 -20.27
CA VAL A 283 1.44 2.84 -19.82
C VAL A 283 1.24 3.05 -18.31
N PRO A 284 2.27 2.81 -17.47
CA PRO A 284 2.17 3.04 -16.04
C PRO A 284 2.41 4.52 -15.69
N HIS A 285 1.89 4.95 -14.55
CA HIS A 285 2.59 5.97 -13.77
C HIS A 285 3.69 5.26 -12.98
N PHE A 286 4.94 5.62 -13.25
CA PHE A 286 6.09 4.75 -12.94
C PHE A 286 6.44 4.66 -11.45
N GLU A 287 5.81 5.48 -10.61
CA GLU A 287 5.93 5.44 -9.15
C GLU A 287 5.70 4.02 -8.60
N LYS A 288 6.56 3.58 -7.68
CA LYS A 288 6.44 2.25 -7.06
C LYS A 288 6.23 2.39 -5.57
N MET A 289 5.03 2.01 -5.13
CA MET A 289 4.61 2.15 -3.74
C MET A 289 4.77 0.84 -2.98
N LEU A 290 5.28 0.89 -1.74
CA LEU A 290 5.48 -0.30 -0.93
C LEU A 290 4.15 -1.03 -0.64
N TYR A 291 3.09 -0.28 -0.33
CA TYR A 291 1.78 -0.83 0.01
C TYR A 291 1.13 -1.61 -1.16
N ASP A 292 1.32 -1.17 -2.41
CA ASP A 292 0.80 -1.87 -3.59
C ASP A 292 1.54 -3.20 -3.75
N ASN A 293 2.87 -3.15 -3.68
CA ASN A 293 3.71 -4.32 -3.85
C ASN A 293 3.47 -5.37 -2.75
N GLY A 294 3.34 -4.95 -1.48
CA GLY A 294 3.07 -5.86 -0.35
C GLY A 294 1.75 -6.61 -0.51
N GLN A 295 0.67 -5.88 -0.84
CA GLN A 295 -0.65 -6.49 -1.05
C GLN A 295 -0.71 -7.39 -2.29
N LEU A 296 -0.03 -7.00 -3.38
CA LEU A 296 0.03 -7.81 -4.60
C LEU A 296 0.77 -9.12 -4.37
N VAL A 297 1.83 -9.14 -3.53
CA VAL A 297 2.49 -10.39 -3.17
C VAL A 297 1.52 -11.38 -2.55
N SER A 298 0.74 -10.97 -1.54
CA SER A 298 -0.27 -11.82 -0.92
C SER A 298 -1.32 -12.32 -1.94
N LEU A 299 -1.82 -11.43 -2.79
CA LEU A 299 -2.81 -11.78 -3.81
C LEU A 299 -2.28 -12.82 -4.82
N TYR A 300 -1.10 -12.59 -5.39
CA TYR A 300 -0.51 -13.52 -6.36
C TYR A 300 -0.07 -14.84 -5.70
N ALA A 301 0.33 -14.82 -4.42
CA ALA A 301 0.63 -16.04 -3.67
C ALA A 301 -0.63 -16.92 -3.53
N ASP A 302 -1.76 -16.35 -3.12
CA ASP A 302 -3.03 -17.10 -3.03
C ASP A 302 -3.54 -17.52 -4.41
N ALA A 303 -3.44 -16.65 -5.42
CA ALA A 303 -3.81 -17.00 -6.79
C ALA A 303 -2.97 -18.18 -7.32
N TYR A 304 -1.67 -18.22 -7.03
CA TYR A 304 -0.82 -19.36 -7.35
C TYR A 304 -1.23 -20.60 -6.56
N LEU A 305 -1.55 -20.47 -5.26
CA LEU A 305 -1.97 -21.60 -4.44
C LEU A 305 -3.23 -22.28 -5.00
N ILE A 306 -4.19 -21.49 -5.49
CA ILE A 306 -5.45 -21.96 -6.09
C ILE A 306 -5.24 -22.52 -7.50
N THR A 307 -4.55 -21.79 -8.37
CA THR A 307 -4.52 -22.09 -9.83
C THR A 307 -3.32 -22.91 -10.26
N LYS A 308 -2.26 -22.94 -9.43
CA LYS A 308 -0.92 -23.43 -9.78
C LYS A 308 -0.31 -22.76 -11.03
N ASN A 309 -0.81 -21.59 -11.44
CA ASN A 309 -0.28 -20.85 -12.57
C ASN A 309 1.13 -20.32 -12.26
N LYS A 310 2.14 -20.86 -12.96
CA LYS A 310 3.55 -20.52 -12.75
C LYS A 310 3.83 -19.00 -12.91
N LEU A 311 3.10 -18.29 -13.76
CA LEU A 311 3.23 -16.84 -13.91
C LEU A 311 3.07 -16.12 -12.56
N TYR A 312 2.09 -16.52 -11.75
CA TYR A 312 1.81 -15.89 -10.47
C TYR A 312 2.92 -16.15 -9.44
N LYS A 313 3.48 -17.37 -9.46
CA LYS A 313 4.67 -17.68 -8.66
C LYS A 313 5.87 -16.83 -9.07
N ASP A 314 6.13 -16.71 -10.37
CA ASP A 314 7.24 -15.93 -10.90
C ASP A 314 7.09 -14.44 -10.53
N VAL A 315 5.86 -13.89 -10.61
CA VAL A 315 5.52 -12.52 -10.17
C VAL A 315 5.82 -12.31 -8.69
N VAL A 316 5.43 -13.22 -7.80
CA VAL A 316 5.75 -13.14 -6.35
C VAL A 316 7.26 -13.08 -6.15
N ILE A 317 8.00 -14.02 -6.77
CA ILE A 317 9.46 -14.11 -6.62
C ILE A 317 10.14 -12.83 -7.13
N GLU A 318 9.74 -12.33 -8.29
CA GLU A 318 10.34 -11.13 -8.89
C GLU A 318 10.02 -9.86 -8.10
N THR A 319 8.81 -9.76 -7.52
CA THR A 319 8.41 -8.65 -6.66
C THR A 319 9.20 -8.63 -5.35
N LEU A 320 9.39 -9.79 -4.71
CA LEU A 320 10.20 -9.87 -3.48
C LEU A 320 11.70 -9.67 -3.75
N LYS A 321 12.20 -10.10 -4.91
CA LYS A 321 13.57 -9.74 -5.35
C LYS A 321 13.73 -8.24 -5.58
N TYR A 322 12.70 -7.57 -6.11
CA TYR A 322 12.68 -6.12 -6.20
C TYR A 322 12.69 -5.47 -4.80
N ALA A 323 11.81 -5.89 -3.90
CA ALA A 323 11.74 -5.33 -2.55
C ALA A 323 13.08 -5.48 -1.82
N LYS A 324 13.64 -6.70 -1.80
CA LYS A 324 14.95 -6.98 -1.19
C LYS A 324 16.09 -6.13 -1.74
N ARG A 325 16.08 -5.83 -3.05
CA ARG A 325 17.16 -5.12 -3.73
C ARG A 325 17.08 -3.60 -3.56
N ASN A 326 15.88 -3.02 -3.62
CA ASN A 326 15.73 -1.56 -3.75
C ASN A 326 14.99 -0.92 -2.57
N MET A 327 14.21 -1.70 -1.81
CA MET A 327 13.33 -1.17 -0.77
C MET A 327 13.76 -1.55 0.64
N THR A 328 14.73 -2.44 0.84
CA THR A 328 15.09 -2.98 2.16
C THR A 328 16.28 -2.25 2.78
N THR A 329 16.15 -1.89 4.05
CA THR A 329 17.20 -1.30 4.87
C THR A 329 18.00 -2.37 5.63
N ASP A 330 19.16 -1.99 6.18
CA ASP A 330 20.01 -2.90 6.95
C ASP A 330 19.36 -3.43 8.24
N ASN A 331 18.45 -2.67 8.87
CA ASN A 331 17.73 -3.11 10.06
C ASN A 331 16.48 -3.96 9.74
N GLY A 332 16.16 -4.17 8.46
CA GLY A 332 15.02 -4.98 8.01
C GLY A 332 13.72 -4.19 7.82
N ALA A 333 13.72 -2.88 8.04
CA ALA A 333 12.65 -2.00 7.59
C ALA A 333 12.62 -1.90 6.05
N PHE A 334 11.49 -1.45 5.52
CA PHE A 334 11.28 -1.15 4.11
C PHE A 334 11.03 0.35 3.90
N TYR A 335 11.65 0.91 2.85
CA TYR A 335 11.42 2.27 2.36
C TYR A 335 10.02 2.43 1.75
N SER A 336 9.49 3.65 1.69
CA SER A 336 8.10 3.90 1.35
C SER A 336 7.83 3.81 -0.16
N SER A 337 8.64 4.46 -0.99
CA SER A 337 8.40 4.53 -2.43
C SER A 337 9.64 4.84 -3.29
N LEU A 338 9.52 4.61 -4.60
CA LEU A 338 10.39 5.16 -5.63
C LEU A 338 9.60 6.13 -6.51
N ASP A 339 10.24 7.25 -6.86
CA ASP A 339 9.71 8.27 -7.76
C ASP A 339 9.38 7.71 -9.15
N ALA A 340 8.41 8.33 -9.82
CA ALA A 340 8.11 8.09 -11.23
C ALA A 340 9.20 8.69 -12.14
N ASP A 341 9.84 9.77 -11.69
CA ASP A 341 10.78 10.55 -12.48
C ASP A 341 12.24 10.19 -12.23
N SER A 342 13.07 10.34 -13.25
CA SER A 342 14.53 10.20 -13.19
C SER A 342 15.17 11.07 -14.26
N ASN A 343 16.44 11.44 -14.11
CA ASN A 343 17.11 12.20 -15.16
C ASN A 343 17.27 11.35 -16.42
N ASN A 344 16.88 11.91 -17.55
CA ASN A 344 17.17 11.35 -18.86
C ASN A 344 18.63 11.62 -19.26
N THR A 345 19.01 11.21 -20.47
CA THR A 345 20.39 11.37 -20.97
C THR A 345 20.84 12.82 -21.11
N ASP A 346 19.89 13.76 -21.18
CA ASP A 346 20.15 15.20 -21.29
C ASP A 346 20.19 15.88 -19.92
N GLY A 347 19.98 15.12 -18.83
CA GLY A 347 19.98 15.62 -17.46
C GLY A 347 18.65 16.25 -17.02
N ASN A 348 17.58 16.10 -17.82
CA ASN A 348 16.26 16.60 -17.48
C ASN A 348 15.46 15.52 -16.74
N LEU A 349 14.72 15.91 -15.71
CA LEU A 349 13.83 15.03 -14.96
C LEU A 349 12.64 14.63 -15.85
N GLU A 350 12.47 13.33 -16.12
CA GLU A 350 11.44 12.80 -17.03
C GLU A 350 10.81 11.52 -16.46
N GLU A 351 9.48 11.44 -16.50
CA GLU A 351 8.71 10.27 -16.05
C GLU A 351 9.09 9.03 -16.87
N GLY A 352 9.46 7.95 -16.18
CA GLY A 352 9.76 6.67 -16.84
C GLY A 352 11.13 6.58 -17.53
N ALA A 353 11.97 7.63 -17.52
CA ALA A 353 13.29 7.62 -18.20
C ALA A 353 14.19 6.45 -17.78
N PHE A 354 14.15 6.05 -16.51
CA PHE A 354 14.82 4.86 -16.01
C PHE A 354 14.29 3.55 -16.63
N TYR A 355 13.00 3.46 -16.95
CA TYR A 355 12.31 2.20 -17.26
C TYR A 355 12.13 1.92 -18.76
N VAL A 356 12.04 2.95 -19.60
CA VAL A 356 11.69 2.81 -21.03
C VAL A 356 12.90 2.51 -21.92
N TRP A 357 12.66 1.96 -23.11
CA TRP A 357 13.72 1.50 -24.01
C TRP A 357 13.53 1.97 -25.45
N ASN A 358 14.63 2.17 -26.19
CA ASN A 358 14.57 2.38 -27.63
C ASN A 358 14.84 1.07 -28.39
N LYS A 359 14.17 0.87 -29.53
CA LYS A 359 14.31 -0.31 -30.38
C LYS A 359 15.75 -0.56 -30.86
N VAL A 360 16.45 0.48 -31.33
CA VAL A 360 17.83 0.36 -31.84
C VAL A 360 18.77 0.01 -30.69
N GLN A 361 18.58 0.64 -29.54
CA GLN A 361 19.33 0.33 -28.32
C GLN A 361 19.16 -1.13 -27.88
N LEU A 362 17.91 -1.62 -27.80
CA LEU A 362 17.61 -3.02 -27.44
C LEU A 362 18.27 -4.01 -28.40
N LYS A 363 18.21 -3.71 -29.70
CA LYS A 363 18.84 -4.52 -30.75
C LYS A 363 20.35 -4.59 -30.60
N HIS A 364 20.99 -3.47 -30.26
CA HIS A 364 22.43 -3.39 -30.01
C HIS A 364 22.83 -4.18 -28.75
N ILE A 365 22.11 -4.01 -27.64
CA ILE A 365 22.41 -4.67 -26.36
C ILE A 365 22.25 -6.20 -26.46
N LEU A 366 21.17 -6.67 -27.10
CA LEU A 366 20.83 -8.09 -27.13
C LEU A 366 21.48 -8.83 -28.31
N GLY A 367 21.84 -8.13 -29.38
CA GLY A 367 22.24 -8.72 -30.66
C GLY A 367 21.03 -9.20 -31.48
N GLU A 368 21.25 -9.42 -32.78
CA GLU A 368 20.20 -9.74 -33.77
C GLU A 368 19.35 -10.97 -33.40
N GLU A 369 20.01 -12.08 -33.05
CA GLU A 369 19.35 -13.37 -32.80
C GLU A 369 18.43 -13.33 -31.58
N ASP A 370 18.91 -12.76 -30.47
CA ASP A 370 18.09 -12.62 -29.27
C ASP A 370 17.01 -11.55 -29.46
N PHE A 371 17.31 -10.44 -30.14
CA PHE A 371 16.35 -9.38 -30.41
C PHE A 371 15.17 -9.86 -31.25
N LYS A 372 15.38 -10.81 -32.19
CA LYS A 372 14.32 -11.38 -33.03
C LYS A 372 13.18 -11.99 -32.21
N ILE A 373 13.49 -12.67 -31.11
CA ILE A 373 12.50 -13.31 -30.23
C ILE A 373 12.04 -12.30 -29.17
N PHE A 374 12.97 -11.52 -28.61
CA PHE A 374 12.68 -10.50 -27.61
C PHE A 374 11.62 -9.50 -28.09
N LYS A 375 11.73 -9.00 -29.33
CA LYS A 375 10.80 -8.01 -29.89
C LYS A 375 9.36 -8.54 -29.97
N ASP A 376 9.21 -9.84 -30.17
CA ASP A 376 7.90 -10.49 -30.23
C ASP A 376 7.39 -10.79 -28.82
N TYR A 377 8.28 -11.21 -27.90
CA TYR A 377 7.94 -11.48 -26.49
C TYR A 377 7.46 -10.24 -25.74
N TYR A 378 8.16 -9.11 -25.91
CA TYR A 378 7.88 -7.83 -25.23
C TYR A 378 7.26 -6.77 -26.14
N ASN A 379 6.68 -7.18 -27.26
CA ASN A 379 5.89 -6.32 -28.15
C ASN A 379 6.60 -5.00 -28.55
N ILE A 380 7.84 -5.08 -29.03
CA ILE A 380 8.58 -3.95 -29.63
C ILE A 380 8.04 -3.66 -31.04
N ASN A 381 6.77 -3.24 -31.07
CA ASN A 381 5.93 -2.92 -32.21
C ASN A 381 4.83 -1.92 -31.76
N ASN A 382 3.84 -1.64 -32.60
CA ASN A 382 2.79 -0.66 -32.29
C ASN A 382 1.96 -0.98 -31.02
N TYR A 383 1.99 -2.22 -30.53
CA TYR A 383 1.30 -2.60 -29.30
C TYR A 383 2.04 -2.11 -28.03
N GLY A 384 3.37 -2.19 -28.01
CA GLY A 384 4.19 -1.75 -26.87
C GLY A 384 4.83 -0.36 -27.04
N HIS A 385 4.65 0.26 -28.21
CA HIS A 385 5.15 1.60 -28.50
C HIS A 385 4.53 2.63 -27.55
N TRP A 386 5.39 3.39 -26.88
CA TRP A 386 5.04 4.58 -26.12
C TRP A 386 5.53 5.81 -26.90
N GLU A 387 5.55 6.99 -26.30
CA GLU A 387 5.97 8.22 -26.99
C GLU A 387 7.46 8.27 -27.34
N HIS A 388 7.83 9.25 -28.18
CA HIS A 388 9.23 9.58 -28.53
C HIS A 388 10.08 8.38 -29.03
N GLY A 389 9.44 7.40 -29.68
CA GLY A 389 10.11 6.19 -30.17
C GLY A 389 10.62 5.26 -29.06
N LYS A 390 10.07 5.40 -27.85
CA LYS A 390 10.35 4.57 -26.67
C LYS A 390 9.30 3.46 -26.53
N TYR A 391 9.65 2.44 -25.78
CA TYR A 391 8.82 1.27 -25.52
C TYR A 391 8.77 1.00 -24.02
N VAL A 392 7.55 0.81 -23.52
CA VAL A 392 7.31 0.13 -22.24
C VAL A 392 7.24 -1.36 -22.55
N LEU A 393 8.05 -2.16 -21.86
CA LEU A 393 8.03 -3.61 -22.09
C LEU A 393 6.71 -4.18 -21.59
N ILE A 394 5.93 -4.74 -22.51
CA ILE A 394 4.61 -5.33 -22.26
C ILE A 394 4.50 -6.62 -23.04
N ARG A 395 3.69 -7.55 -22.55
CA ARG A 395 3.42 -8.83 -23.20
C ARG A 395 1.97 -8.92 -23.66
N LYS A 396 1.77 -9.37 -24.90
CA LYS A 396 0.45 -9.77 -25.40
C LYS A 396 0.25 -11.27 -25.33
N ASP A 397 1.30 -12.02 -25.66
CA ASP A 397 1.26 -13.46 -25.88
C ASP A 397 1.88 -14.23 -24.71
N ASP A 398 1.42 -15.46 -24.49
CA ASP A 398 1.97 -16.37 -23.49
C ASP A 398 3.25 -17.08 -23.97
N ASP A 399 3.94 -17.75 -23.05
CA ASP A 399 5.19 -18.45 -23.35
C ASP A 399 4.97 -19.54 -24.42
N ALA A 400 3.83 -20.24 -24.41
CA ALA A 400 3.51 -21.30 -25.36
C ALA A 400 3.38 -20.77 -26.80
N SER A 401 2.76 -19.61 -26.97
CA SER A 401 2.61 -18.94 -28.27
C SER A 401 3.96 -18.51 -28.83
N ILE A 402 4.85 -17.98 -27.98
CA ILE A 402 6.20 -17.56 -28.39
C ILE A 402 7.07 -18.77 -28.75
N ILE A 403 6.99 -19.84 -27.95
CA ILE A 403 7.65 -21.13 -28.24
C ILE A 403 7.25 -21.64 -29.62
N LYS A 404 5.94 -21.68 -29.91
CA LYS A 404 5.41 -22.13 -31.20
C LYS A 404 5.87 -21.23 -32.35
N LYS A 405 5.78 -19.90 -32.18
CA LYS A 405 6.14 -18.91 -33.22
C LYS A 405 7.60 -18.99 -33.63
N HIS A 406 8.51 -19.21 -32.68
CA HIS A 406 9.96 -19.23 -32.94
C HIS A 406 10.55 -20.63 -33.04
N ASN A 407 9.72 -21.68 -32.91
CA ASN A 407 10.14 -23.08 -32.94
C ASN A 407 11.29 -23.38 -31.97
N ILE A 408 11.14 -22.95 -30.72
CA ILE A 408 12.11 -23.16 -29.63
C ILE A 408 11.51 -23.98 -28.50
N THR A 409 12.32 -24.56 -27.62
CA THR A 409 11.81 -25.28 -26.45
C THR A 409 11.49 -24.32 -25.30
N SER A 410 10.70 -24.79 -24.33
CA SER A 410 10.42 -24.05 -23.09
C SER A 410 11.67 -23.74 -22.27
N VAL A 411 12.65 -24.65 -22.27
CA VAL A 411 13.96 -24.46 -21.62
C VAL A 411 14.72 -23.32 -22.29
N VAL A 412 14.81 -23.32 -23.62
CA VAL A 412 15.49 -22.26 -24.38
C VAL A 412 14.84 -20.90 -24.16
N LEU A 413 13.50 -20.82 -24.15
CA LEU A 413 12.82 -19.55 -23.84
C LEU A 413 13.12 -19.10 -22.40
N ALA A 414 13.11 -20.00 -21.42
CA ALA A 414 13.42 -19.66 -20.03
C ALA A 414 14.85 -19.12 -19.86
N GLU A 415 15.84 -19.76 -20.48
CA GLU A 415 17.23 -19.30 -20.50
C GLU A 415 17.37 -17.93 -21.15
N LYS A 416 16.72 -17.72 -22.30
CA LYS A 416 16.69 -16.42 -22.99
C LYS A 416 16.08 -15.33 -22.12
N LYS A 417 14.92 -15.57 -21.49
CA LYS A 417 14.30 -14.60 -20.56
C LYS A 417 15.23 -14.23 -19.41
N ALA A 418 15.87 -15.22 -18.77
CA ALA A 418 16.81 -14.96 -17.69
C ALA A 418 18.01 -14.13 -18.16
N LYS A 419 18.57 -14.45 -19.33
CA LYS A 419 19.66 -13.69 -19.96
C LYS A 419 19.24 -12.26 -20.28
N TRP A 420 18.08 -12.05 -20.91
CA TRP A 420 17.57 -10.73 -21.25
C TRP A 420 17.35 -9.88 -20.00
N LYS A 421 16.67 -10.39 -18.98
CA LYS A 421 16.43 -9.67 -17.72
C LYS A 421 17.75 -9.28 -17.06
N ASN A 422 18.70 -10.21 -16.95
CA ASN A 422 20.01 -9.91 -16.35
C ASN A 422 20.80 -8.85 -17.15
N THR A 423 20.82 -8.98 -18.47
CA THR A 423 21.55 -8.05 -19.35
C THR A 423 20.92 -6.66 -19.29
N LEU A 424 19.61 -6.56 -19.45
CA LEU A 424 18.89 -5.28 -19.43
C LEU A 424 18.87 -4.66 -18.05
N LEU A 425 18.84 -5.43 -16.96
CA LEU A 425 18.97 -4.90 -15.61
C LEU A 425 20.34 -4.26 -15.38
N LYS A 426 21.41 -4.90 -15.83
CA LYS A 426 22.77 -4.33 -15.78
C LYS A 426 22.89 -3.05 -16.59
N GLU A 427 22.34 -3.01 -17.80
CA GLU A 427 22.36 -1.80 -18.63
C GLU A 427 21.48 -0.68 -18.04
N ARG A 428 20.32 -1.03 -17.47
CA ARG A 428 19.41 -0.06 -16.84
C ARG A 428 20.03 0.59 -15.60
N ASN A 429 20.74 -0.17 -14.78
CA ASN A 429 21.40 0.33 -13.57
C ASN A 429 22.59 1.28 -13.84
N LYS A 430 22.93 1.56 -15.11
CA LYS A 430 23.88 2.61 -15.48
C LYS A 430 23.21 3.99 -15.64
N ARG A 431 21.88 4.03 -15.66
CA ARG A 431 21.09 5.26 -15.78
C ARG A 431 20.93 5.91 -14.41
N ASP A 432 20.57 7.18 -14.39
CA ASP A 432 20.18 7.85 -13.16
C ASP A 432 18.93 7.17 -12.58
N HIS A 433 19.00 6.82 -11.30
CA HIS A 433 17.92 6.11 -10.62
C HIS A 433 16.78 7.07 -10.26
N PRO A 434 15.53 6.60 -10.23
CA PRO A 434 14.46 7.35 -9.62
C PRO A 434 14.78 7.65 -8.16
N ARG A 435 14.33 8.82 -7.67
CA ARG A 435 14.56 9.23 -6.28
C ARG A 435 13.88 8.22 -5.35
N LEU A 436 14.58 7.89 -4.27
CA LEU A 436 14.07 7.00 -3.23
C LEU A 436 13.46 7.84 -2.12
N ASP A 437 12.19 7.59 -1.82
CA ASP A 437 11.61 8.04 -0.58
C ASP A 437 12.02 7.06 0.52
N ASP A 438 13.10 7.43 1.18
CA ASP A 438 13.83 6.56 2.11
C ASP A 438 13.34 6.71 3.56
N LYS A 439 12.13 7.25 3.75
CA LYS A 439 11.37 7.13 5.00
C LYS A 439 10.66 5.78 5.06
N THR A 440 10.35 5.35 6.26
CA THR A 440 9.69 4.07 6.54
C THR A 440 8.40 4.35 7.29
N LEU A 441 7.29 3.81 6.78
CA LEU A 441 5.96 3.94 7.40
C LEU A 441 5.54 2.61 8.03
N THR A 442 5.05 2.65 9.27
CA THR A 442 4.68 1.46 10.03
C THR A 442 3.63 0.62 9.30
N SER A 443 2.55 1.25 8.82
CA SER A 443 1.48 0.53 8.12
C SER A 443 1.95 -0.17 6.84
N TRP A 444 2.78 0.49 6.04
CA TRP A 444 3.26 -0.08 4.77
C TRP A 444 4.29 -1.19 4.99
N ASN A 445 5.08 -1.08 6.06
CA ASN A 445 5.98 -2.14 6.49
C ASN A 445 5.20 -3.38 6.91
N ALA A 446 4.13 -3.21 7.70
CA ALA A 446 3.26 -4.32 8.08
C ALA A 446 2.58 -4.99 6.87
N LEU A 447 2.14 -4.22 5.87
CA LEU A 447 1.60 -4.78 4.62
C LEU A 447 2.64 -5.62 3.86
N MET A 448 3.89 -5.12 3.74
CA MET A 448 4.97 -5.88 3.09
C MET A 448 5.38 -7.11 3.91
N LEU A 449 5.46 -7.00 5.24
CA LEU A 449 5.70 -8.11 6.16
C LEU A 449 4.69 -9.24 5.89
N LYS A 450 3.40 -8.89 5.82
CA LYS A 450 2.34 -9.86 5.50
C LYS A 450 2.55 -10.48 4.11
N GLY A 451 2.92 -9.68 3.12
CA GLY A 451 3.30 -10.17 1.79
C GLY A 451 4.40 -11.24 1.83
N TYR A 452 5.49 -10.99 2.57
CA TYR A 452 6.56 -11.98 2.77
C TYR A 452 6.06 -13.25 3.48
N ILE A 453 5.19 -13.13 4.49
CA ILE A 453 4.63 -14.28 5.19
C ILE A 453 3.70 -15.10 4.31
N ASP A 454 2.84 -14.47 3.51
CA ASP A 454 1.99 -15.17 2.56
C ASP A 454 2.81 -15.86 1.46
N ALA A 455 3.90 -15.24 1.00
CA ALA A 455 4.83 -15.88 0.08
C ALA A 455 5.55 -17.08 0.73
N TYR A 456 5.99 -16.98 1.99
CA TYR A 456 6.57 -18.09 2.74
C TYR A 456 5.56 -19.24 2.89
N ARG A 457 4.32 -18.92 3.30
CA ARG A 457 3.23 -19.88 3.47
C ARG A 457 3.01 -20.73 2.23
N VAL A 458 3.05 -20.10 1.06
CA VAL A 458 2.75 -20.74 -0.23
C VAL A 458 3.96 -21.39 -0.89
N LEU A 459 5.14 -20.76 -0.81
CA LEU A 459 6.34 -21.18 -1.55
C LEU A 459 7.35 -21.95 -0.69
N GLY A 460 7.27 -21.85 0.63
CA GLY A 460 8.14 -22.55 1.59
C GLY A 460 9.57 -22.03 1.67
N ASP A 461 9.86 -20.86 1.10
CA ASP A 461 11.20 -20.26 1.10
C ASP A 461 11.50 -19.58 2.44
N LYS A 462 12.47 -20.13 3.18
CA LYS A 462 12.83 -19.67 4.53
C LYS A 462 13.40 -18.26 4.55
N ASP A 463 13.96 -17.77 3.43
CA ASP A 463 14.46 -16.40 3.35
C ASP A 463 13.31 -15.39 3.46
N TYR A 464 12.12 -15.74 2.97
CA TYR A 464 10.94 -14.89 3.11
C TYR A 464 10.47 -14.79 4.55
N LEU A 465 10.48 -15.91 5.29
CA LEU A 465 10.20 -15.90 6.73
C LEU A 465 11.24 -15.08 7.50
N ALA A 466 12.52 -15.22 7.17
CA ALA A 466 13.59 -14.46 7.83
C ALA A 466 13.44 -12.95 7.60
N ALA A 467 13.12 -12.52 6.38
CA ALA A 467 12.85 -11.12 6.06
C ALA A 467 11.63 -10.57 6.83
N ALA A 468 10.54 -11.33 6.88
CA ALA A 468 9.35 -10.95 7.63
C ALA A 468 9.62 -10.81 9.14
N LYS A 469 10.33 -11.77 9.75
CA LYS A 469 10.70 -11.70 11.18
C LYS A 469 11.59 -10.50 11.48
N LYS A 470 12.57 -10.23 10.62
CA LYS A 470 13.46 -9.06 10.77
C LYS A 470 12.66 -7.75 10.72
N ASN A 471 11.68 -7.64 9.83
CA ASN A 471 10.80 -6.48 9.78
C ASN A 471 9.89 -6.37 11.01
N ALA A 472 9.34 -7.50 11.48
CA ALA A 472 8.54 -7.55 12.69
C ALA A 472 9.33 -7.08 13.92
N ASP A 473 10.57 -7.54 14.06
CA ASP A 473 11.49 -7.11 15.12
C ASP A 473 11.80 -5.61 15.00
N PHE A 474 11.96 -5.06 13.78
CA PHE A 474 12.07 -3.62 13.59
C PHE A 474 10.83 -2.87 14.11
N ILE A 475 9.62 -3.31 13.79
CA ILE A 475 8.38 -2.65 14.28
C ILE A 475 8.35 -2.67 15.82
N ILE A 476 8.66 -3.81 16.45
CA ILE A 476 8.71 -3.94 17.92
C ILE A 476 9.78 -3.06 18.54
N ASN A 477 10.98 -3.02 17.96
CA ASN A 477 12.13 -2.37 18.59
C ASN A 477 12.18 -0.84 18.34
N ASN A 478 11.60 -0.37 17.23
CA ASN A 478 11.74 1.02 16.80
C ASN A 478 10.40 1.79 16.72
N GLN A 479 9.29 1.11 16.42
CA GLN A 479 8.00 1.78 16.23
C GLN A 479 7.07 1.64 17.44
N LEU A 480 7.12 0.53 18.15
CA LEU A 480 6.36 0.34 19.39
C LEU A 480 6.96 1.14 20.54
N ARG A 481 6.18 2.08 21.09
CA ARG A 481 6.55 2.89 22.24
C ARG A 481 6.30 2.12 23.54
N LYS A 482 6.98 2.54 24.60
CA LYS A 482 6.86 1.96 25.95
C LYS A 482 5.44 1.99 26.53
N ASN A 483 4.60 2.93 26.10
CA ASN A 483 3.21 3.05 26.53
C ASN A 483 2.23 2.17 25.74
N GLY A 484 2.73 1.33 24.82
CA GLY A 484 1.92 0.46 23.96
C GLY A 484 1.45 1.09 22.64
N GLY A 485 1.68 2.39 22.43
CA GLY A 485 1.33 3.05 21.18
C GLY A 485 2.39 2.89 20.09
N LEU A 486 1.99 2.88 18.82
CA LEU A 486 2.88 2.90 17.67
C LEU A 486 3.25 4.33 17.25
N ASN A 487 4.40 4.49 16.61
CA ASN A 487 4.71 5.65 15.77
C ASN A 487 4.37 5.34 14.31
N HIS A 488 4.16 6.38 13.51
CA HIS A 488 3.80 6.25 12.10
C HIS A 488 5.04 6.25 11.19
N SER A 489 5.94 7.21 11.38
CA SER A 489 7.11 7.46 10.52
C SER A 489 8.43 7.10 11.21
N TYR A 490 9.39 6.65 10.42
CA TYR A 490 10.75 6.37 10.83
C TYR A 490 11.73 6.87 9.79
N LYS A 491 12.70 7.68 10.23
CA LYS A 491 13.77 8.17 9.38
C LYS A 491 15.04 8.41 10.19
N ASN A 492 16.18 7.96 9.65
CA ASN A 492 17.52 8.23 10.20
C ASN A 492 17.65 7.94 11.71
N GLY A 493 17.11 6.81 12.19
CA GLY A 493 17.18 6.42 13.60
C GLY A 493 16.10 7.04 14.49
N LYS A 494 15.26 7.92 13.95
CA LYS A 494 14.22 8.65 14.70
C LYS A 494 12.83 8.18 14.28
N SER A 495 12.02 7.82 15.25
CA SER A 495 10.59 7.58 15.06
C SER A 495 9.83 8.88 15.35
N THR A 496 8.96 9.26 14.43
CA THR A 496 8.18 10.50 14.47
C THR A 496 6.73 10.23 14.11
N VAL A 497 5.87 11.20 14.44
CA VAL A 497 4.41 11.14 14.23
C VAL A 497 3.73 10.04 15.03
N ASN A 498 2.65 10.41 15.73
CA ASN A 498 1.83 9.45 16.47
C ASN A 498 1.16 8.48 15.48
N GLY A 499 1.11 7.18 15.81
CA GLY A 499 0.51 6.18 14.93
C GLY A 499 -0.98 6.43 14.70
N TYR A 500 -1.44 6.25 13.46
CA TYR A 500 -2.83 6.28 13.06
C TYR A 500 -3.45 4.88 13.15
N LEU A 501 -4.78 4.76 13.10
CA LEU A 501 -5.47 3.47 13.16
C LEU A 501 -4.96 2.47 12.10
N GLU A 502 -4.54 2.94 10.93
CA GLU A 502 -3.95 2.09 9.89
C GLU A 502 -2.69 1.36 10.36
N ASP A 503 -1.84 1.99 11.17
CA ASP A 503 -0.59 1.41 11.66
C ASP A 503 -0.88 0.24 12.58
N TYR A 504 -1.87 0.40 13.47
CA TYR A 504 -2.32 -0.67 14.35
C TYR A 504 -3.02 -1.76 13.54
N ALA A 505 -3.98 -1.42 12.70
CA ALA A 505 -4.78 -2.40 11.97
C ALA A 505 -3.91 -3.30 11.06
N THR A 506 -2.97 -2.72 10.31
CA THR A 506 -2.07 -3.49 9.46
C THR A 506 -1.03 -4.28 10.25
N THR A 507 -0.47 -3.73 11.35
CA THR A 507 0.48 -4.44 12.22
C THR A 507 -0.16 -5.65 12.90
N ILE A 508 -1.38 -5.50 13.41
CA ILE A 508 -2.14 -6.59 14.04
C ILE A 508 -2.40 -7.70 13.02
N ASP A 509 -2.85 -7.37 11.80
CA ASP A 509 -3.09 -8.34 10.73
C ASP A 509 -1.79 -9.10 10.35
N ALA A 510 -0.68 -8.38 10.22
CA ALA A 510 0.64 -8.93 9.93
C ALA A 510 1.16 -9.85 11.05
N PHE A 511 0.96 -9.48 12.31
CA PHE A 511 1.40 -10.27 13.47
C PHE A 511 0.54 -11.52 13.69
N ILE A 512 -0.77 -11.44 13.42
CA ILE A 512 -1.62 -12.63 13.37
C ILE A 512 -1.14 -13.58 12.26
N ALA A 513 -0.82 -13.06 11.07
CA ALA A 513 -0.28 -13.88 9.98
C ALA A 513 1.07 -14.52 10.33
N LEU A 514 1.96 -13.79 11.01
CA LEU A 514 3.22 -14.32 11.55
C LEU A 514 2.95 -15.49 12.51
N TYR A 515 2.05 -15.31 13.47
CA TYR A 515 1.66 -16.37 14.39
C TYR A 515 1.10 -17.59 13.65
N GLU A 516 0.17 -17.40 12.71
CA GLU A 516 -0.44 -18.48 11.92
C GLU A 516 0.58 -19.29 11.09
N ASN A 517 1.80 -18.78 10.89
CA ASN A 517 2.87 -19.44 10.13
C ASN A 517 4.12 -19.80 10.96
N THR A 518 4.17 -19.40 12.24
CA THR A 518 5.33 -19.64 13.13
C THR A 518 4.96 -20.24 14.46
N LEU A 519 3.68 -20.21 14.85
CA LEU A 519 3.17 -20.62 16.17
C LEU A 519 3.87 -19.92 17.35
N ASP A 520 4.51 -18.77 17.11
CA ASP A 520 5.18 -17.98 18.14
C ASP A 520 4.17 -17.00 18.75
N GLU A 521 3.70 -17.35 19.96
CA GLU A 521 2.65 -16.65 20.70
C GLU A 521 2.95 -15.18 21.01
N LYS A 522 4.23 -14.76 20.95
CA LYS A 522 4.62 -13.35 21.11
C LYS A 522 3.86 -12.47 20.12
N TRP A 523 3.77 -12.89 18.85
CA TRP A 523 3.14 -12.09 17.81
C TRP A 523 1.63 -11.96 18.03
N LEU A 524 0.97 -13.05 18.41
CA LEU A 524 -0.47 -13.03 18.68
C LEU A 524 -0.81 -12.21 19.93
N THR A 525 -0.01 -12.34 20.99
CA THR A 525 -0.19 -11.56 22.22
C THR A 525 0.01 -10.07 21.97
N THR A 526 1.06 -9.71 21.22
CA THR A 526 1.30 -8.31 20.85
C THR A 526 0.18 -7.75 19.97
N ALA A 527 -0.36 -8.55 19.04
CA ALA A 527 -1.49 -8.17 18.21
C ALA A 527 -2.75 -7.86 19.05
N ARG A 528 -3.02 -8.66 20.09
CA ARG A 528 -4.11 -8.39 21.03
C ARG A 528 -3.87 -7.09 21.81
N ASP A 529 -2.67 -6.89 22.34
CA ASP A 529 -2.37 -5.73 23.17
C ASP A 529 -2.47 -4.42 22.36
N LEU A 530 -2.06 -4.45 21.08
CA LEU A 530 -2.28 -3.35 20.14
C LEU A 530 -3.77 -3.12 19.87
N ALA A 531 -4.58 -4.17 19.69
CA ALA A 531 -6.02 -4.03 19.52
C ALA A 531 -6.66 -3.38 20.76
N THR A 532 -6.28 -3.80 21.97
CA THR A 532 -6.71 -3.18 23.22
C THR A 532 -6.31 -1.71 23.32
N TYR A 533 -5.08 -1.35 22.90
CA TYR A 533 -4.67 0.06 22.81
C TYR A 533 -5.63 0.87 21.93
N THR A 534 -6.08 0.31 20.80
CA THR A 534 -7.00 1.02 19.90
C THR A 534 -8.37 1.31 20.52
N PHE A 535 -8.88 0.45 21.41
CA PHE A 535 -10.12 0.73 22.13
C PHE A 535 -10.00 1.95 23.06
N ASN A 536 -8.85 2.13 23.70
CA ASN A 536 -8.65 3.26 24.62
C ASN A 536 -8.47 4.60 23.90
N HIS A 537 -7.95 4.58 22.67
CA HIS A 537 -7.46 5.80 22.01
C HIS A 537 -8.13 6.14 20.68
N PHE A 538 -8.85 5.22 20.05
CA PHE A 538 -9.43 5.43 18.72
C PHE A 538 -10.92 5.11 18.66
N TYR A 539 -11.43 4.27 19.56
CA TYR A 539 -12.81 3.81 19.53
C TYR A 539 -13.82 4.88 19.92
N ASP A 540 -14.95 4.90 19.22
CA ASP A 540 -16.10 5.74 19.50
C ASP A 540 -17.25 4.90 20.05
N GLU A 541 -17.66 5.19 21.29
CA GLU A 541 -18.73 4.43 21.95
C GLU A 541 -20.12 4.68 21.35
N ASN A 542 -20.32 5.76 20.58
CA ASN A 542 -21.64 6.11 20.06
C ASN A 542 -21.96 5.33 18.79
N ASN A 543 -21.02 5.28 17.85
CA ASN A 543 -21.21 4.56 16.59
C ASN A 543 -20.50 3.20 16.53
N LYS A 544 -19.72 2.84 17.56
CA LYS A 544 -19.02 1.54 17.67
C LYS A 544 -18.01 1.31 16.53
N MET A 545 -17.39 2.39 16.05
CA MET A 545 -16.33 2.40 15.05
C MET A 545 -15.06 3.04 15.63
N PHE A 546 -13.99 3.08 14.85
CA PHE A 546 -12.71 3.69 15.25
C PHE A 546 -12.42 4.93 14.40
N TYR A 547 -12.05 6.02 15.04
CA TYR A 547 -11.46 7.18 14.38
C TYR A 547 -10.09 6.82 13.78
N PHE A 548 -9.71 7.53 12.71
CA PHE A 548 -8.40 7.36 12.09
C PHE A 548 -7.25 7.90 12.96
N THR A 549 -7.46 9.04 13.62
CA THR A 549 -6.50 9.67 14.53
C THR A 549 -6.72 9.26 15.98
N SER A 550 -5.71 9.39 16.83
CA SER A 550 -5.81 9.12 18.26
C SER A 550 -6.58 10.23 18.98
N SER A 551 -7.23 9.91 20.10
CA SER A 551 -7.79 10.88 21.04
C SER A 551 -6.72 11.72 21.74
N GLN A 552 -5.46 11.32 21.63
CA GLN A 552 -4.30 12.07 22.14
C GLN A 552 -3.82 13.14 21.15
N ASP A 553 -4.23 13.05 19.88
CA ASP A 553 -3.85 14.03 18.86
C ASP A 553 -4.71 15.29 19.00
N LYS A 554 -4.14 16.45 18.67
CA LYS A 554 -4.93 17.69 18.56
C LYS A 554 -5.96 17.54 17.46
N SER A 555 -7.18 18.03 17.74
CA SER A 555 -8.26 17.97 16.77
C SER A 555 -7.95 18.81 15.54
N LEU A 556 -8.08 18.20 14.37
CA LEU A 556 -8.32 18.93 13.12
C LEU A 556 -9.78 19.41 13.09
N ILE A 557 -10.20 19.98 11.95
CA ILE A 557 -11.58 20.45 11.70
C ILE A 557 -12.60 19.33 11.96
N SER A 558 -12.25 18.10 11.60
CA SER A 558 -13.02 16.89 11.87
C SER A 558 -12.08 15.72 12.16
N ARG A 559 -12.51 14.80 13.04
CA ARG A 559 -11.89 13.48 13.17
C ARG A 559 -12.64 12.51 12.27
N ASN A 560 -11.95 11.99 11.27
CA ASN A 560 -12.56 11.18 10.24
C ASN A 560 -12.49 9.69 10.60
N MET A 561 -13.47 8.93 10.14
CA MET A 561 -13.43 7.47 10.18
C MET A 561 -13.06 6.97 8.80
N GLU A 562 -12.04 6.12 8.72
CA GLU A 562 -11.68 5.47 7.47
C GLU A 562 -12.35 4.10 7.40
N TYR A 563 -13.45 4.03 6.66
CA TYR A 563 -14.28 2.82 6.54
C TYR A 563 -14.62 2.42 5.09
N ARG A 564 -14.23 3.23 4.10
CA ARG A 564 -14.34 2.91 2.66
C ARG A 564 -12.98 2.46 2.14
N ASP A 565 -12.92 1.25 1.59
CA ASP A 565 -11.71 0.67 1.01
C ASP A 565 -11.28 1.46 -0.24
N ASN A 566 -9.97 1.63 -0.40
CA ASN A 566 -9.32 2.22 -1.57
C ASN A 566 -8.16 1.32 -2.02
N VAL A 567 -7.10 1.87 -2.63
CA VAL A 567 -5.86 1.12 -2.98
C VAL A 567 -5.24 0.41 -1.77
N ILE A 568 -5.45 0.95 -0.56
CA ILE A 568 -5.27 0.27 0.71
C ILE A 568 -6.68 0.03 1.31
N PRO A 569 -6.97 -1.14 1.89
CA PRO A 569 -8.22 -1.34 2.61
C PRO A 569 -8.34 -0.34 3.77
N ALA A 570 -9.57 0.06 4.05
CA ALA A 570 -9.82 0.99 5.15
C ALA A 570 -9.33 0.44 6.49
N SER A 571 -8.72 1.28 7.32
CA SER A 571 -8.25 0.87 8.64
C SER A 571 -9.35 0.25 9.52
N ASN A 572 -10.61 0.72 9.44
CA ASN A 572 -11.72 0.06 10.13
C ASN A 572 -12.07 -1.32 9.54
N SER A 573 -11.95 -1.51 8.22
CA SER A 573 -12.26 -2.80 7.58
C SER A 573 -11.22 -3.87 7.93
N ILE A 574 -9.94 -3.48 8.01
CA ILE A 574 -8.85 -4.32 8.51
C ILE A 574 -9.04 -4.60 10.00
N MET A 575 -9.33 -3.57 10.80
CA MET A 575 -9.54 -3.72 12.24
C MET A 575 -10.70 -4.67 12.56
N ALA A 576 -11.84 -4.56 11.87
CA ALA A 576 -12.96 -5.48 12.06
C ALA A 576 -12.59 -6.94 11.78
N LYS A 577 -11.76 -7.21 10.75
CA LYS A 577 -11.22 -8.55 10.48
C LYS A 577 -10.27 -9.02 11.58
N ASN A 578 -9.45 -8.12 12.11
CA ASN A 578 -8.55 -8.42 13.22
C ASN A 578 -9.32 -8.77 14.49
N LEU A 579 -10.31 -7.94 14.87
CA LEU A 579 -11.17 -8.18 16.02
C LEU A 579 -11.92 -9.51 15.90
N PHE A 580 -12.44 -9.82 14.71
CA PHE A 580 -13.04 -11.13 14.44
C PHE A 580 -12.06 -12.28 14.73
N LYS A 581 -10.84 -12.22 14.19
CA LYS A 581 -9.83 -13.27 14.45
C LYS A 581 -9.42 -13.34 15.93
N LEU A 582 -9.12 -12.19 16.53
CA LEU A 582 -8.71 -12.11 17.94
C LEU A 582 -9.80 -12.59 18.88
N SER A 583 -11.09 -12.35 18.57
CA SER A 583 -12.18 -12.89 19.38
C SER A 583 -12.18 -14.42 19.42
N HIS A 584 -11.82 -15.09 18.33
CA HIS A 584 -11.70 -16.54 18.34
C HIS A 584 -10.45 -17.01 19.10
N TYR A 585 -9.32 -16.33 18.93
CA TYR A 585 -8.09 -16.71 19.63
C TYR A 585 -8.18 -16.58 21.15
N PHE A 586 -8.89 -15.57 21.64
CA PHE A 586 -8.94 -15.20 23.06
C PHE A 586 -10.31 -15.44 23.72
N ASP A 587 -11.29 -15.97 22.99
CA ASP A 587 -12.71 -16.06 23.43
C ASP A 587 -13.26 -14.71 23.92
N ASP A 588 -12.88 -13.63 23.22
CA ASP A 588 -13.24 -12.25 23.61
C ASP A 588 -14.56 -11.82 22.94
N LYS A 589 -15.61 -11.77 23.77
CA LYS A 589 -16.96 -11.39 23.32
C LYS A 589 -17.02 -9.93 22.84
N HIS A 590 -16.31 -9.00 23.49
CA HIS A 590 -16.34 -7.59 23.12
C HIS A 590 -15.76 -7.37 21.73
N PHE A 591 -14.67 -8.05 21.40
CA PHE A 591 -14.11 -8.04 20.05
C PHE A 591 -15.07 -8.62 19.02
N SER A 592 -15.74 -9.74 19.33
CA SER A 592 -16.68 -10.38 18.41
C SER A 592 -17.91 -9.50 18.11
N GLU A 593 -18.49 -8.87 19.14
CA GLU A 593 -19.66 -8.00 19.01
C GLU A 593 -19.32 -6.70 18.29
N THR A 594 -18.13 -6.16 18.54
CA THR A 594 -17.64 -4.95 17.86
C THR A 594 -17.44 -5.22 16.38
N ALA A 595 -16.73 -6.29 16.00
CA ALA A 595 -16.54 -6.66 14.60
C ALA A 595 -17.87 -6.85 13.84
N MET A 596 -18.84 -7.51 14.49
CA MET A 596 -20.19 -7.73 13.96
C MET A 596 -20.93 -6.41 13.74
N THR A 597 -20.89 -5.52 14.73
CA THR A 597 -21.54 -4.20 14.69
C THR A 597 -20.95 -3.32 13.61
N MET A 598 -19.62 -3.25 13.52
CA MET A 598 -18.91 -2.49 12.48
C MET A 598 -19.33 -2.94 11.07
N LEU A 599 -19.40 -4.26 10.83
CA LEU A 599 -19.86 -4.79 9.55
C LEU A 599 -21.34 -4.43 9.29
N ASN A 600 -22.19 -4.48 10.32
CA ASN A 600 -23.60 -4.13 10.20
C ASN A 600 -23.80 -2.65 9.87
N ASN A 601 -23.00 -1.75 10.45
CA ASN A 601 -23.04 -0.31 10.21
C ASN A 601 -22.81 0.03 8.72
N VAL A 602 -21.83 -0.61 8.08
CA VAL A 602 -21.46 -0.30 6.69
C VAL A 602 -22.31 -1.05 5.65
N LYS A 603 -23.00 -2.12 6.05
CA LYS A 603 -23.81 -2.98 5.17
C LYS A 603 -24.78 -2.23 4.22
N PRO A 604 -25.48 -1.15 4.64
CA PRO A 604 -26.36 -0.39 3.74
C PRO A 604 -25.62 0.27 2.56
N GLU A 605 -24.36 0.66 2.72
CA GLU A 605 -23.56 1.31 1.67
C GLU A 605 -22.94 0.32 0.68
N ILE A 606 -22.66 -0.92 1.13
CA ILE A 606 -22.06 -1.98 0.30
C ILE A 606 -22.83 -2.19 -1.02
N GLN A 607 -24.17 -2.18 -0.98
CA GLN A 607 -24.96 -2.40 -2.20
C GLN A 607 -24.91 -1.25 -3.19
N LYS A 608 -24.63 -0.03 -2.72
CA LYS A 608 -24.52 1.18 -3.56
C LYS A 608 -23.16 1.23 -4.25
N TYR A 609 -22.09 0.89 -3.53
CA TYR A 609 -20.73 0.98 -4.04
C TYR A 609 -19.85 -0.23 -3.64
N PRO A 610 -20.09 -1.44 -4.20
CA PRO A 610 -19.44 -2.67 -3.75
C PRO A 610 -17.91 -2.65 -3.73
N SER A 611 -17.29 -2.00 -4.72
CA SER A 611 -15.83 -1.94 -4.86
C SER A 611 -15.13 -1.13 -3.76
N GLY A 612 -15.86 -0.28 -3.04
CA GLY A 612 -15.33 0.45 -1.87
C GLY A 612 -15.50 -0.29 -0.55
N TYR A 613 -15.97 -1.55 -0.57
CA TYR A 613 -16.22 -2.35 0.62
C TYR A 613 -15.81 -3.82 0.44
N SER A 614 -14.82 -4.11 -0.40
CA SER A 614 -14.39 -5.48 -0.69
C SER A 614 -13.78 -6.19 0.51
N ASN A 615 -13.04 -5.47 1.37
CA ASN A 615 -12.47 -6.05 2.58
C ASN A 615 -13.54 -6.29 3.65
N TRP A 616 -14.61 -5.49 3.67
CA TRP A 616 -15.82 -5.77 4.47
C TRP A 616 -16.61 -6.98 3.95
N LEU A 617 -16.75 -7.11 2.64
CA LEU A 617 -17.36 -8.29 2.02
C LEU A 617 -16.53 -9.55 2.31
N ASP A 618 -15.21 -9.43 2.38
CA ASP A 618 -14.30 -10.49 2.80
C ASP A 618 -14.51 -10.90 4.27
N LEU A 619 -14.76 -9.95 5.17
CA LEU A 619 -15.23 -10.24 6.54
C LEU A 619 -16.60 -10.91 6.54
N MET A 620 -17.54 -10.44 5.72
CA MET A 620 -18.88 -11.03 5.62
C MET A 620 -18.86 -12.50 5.17
N LEU A 621 -17.84 -12.92 4.40
CA LEU A 621 -17.64 -14.33 4.08
C LEU A 621 -17.32 -15.20 5.28
N ASN A 622 -16.71 -14.65 6.34
CA ASN A 622 -16.48 -15.36 7.61
C ASN A 622 -17.79 -15.65 8.35
N TYR A 623 -18.78 -14.75 8.27
CA TYR A 623 -20.08 -14.93 8.93
C TYR A 623 -21.07 -15.77 8.12
N THR A 624 -20.90 -15.85 6.80
CA THR A 624 -21.86 -16.52 5.89
C THR A 624 -21.48 -17.95 5.52
N ASN A 625 -20.28 -18.41 5.91
CA ASN A 625 -19.83 -19.79 5.74
C ASN A 625 -19.22 -20.28 7.07
N PRO A 626 -19.15 -21.60 7.31
CA PRO A 626 -18.45 -22.11 8.48
C PRO A 626 -17.04 -21.50 8.59
N TYR A 627 -16.69 -21.04 9.79
CA TYR A 627 -15.36 -20.52 10.09
C TYR A 627 -14.65 -21.50 11.01
N TYR A 628 -13.56 -22.07 10.50
CA TYR A 628 -12.89 -23.20 11.15
C TYR A 628 -11.74 -22.73 12.05
N GLU A 629 -11.76 -23.20 13.28
CA GLU A 629 -10.65 -23.10 14.23
C GLU A 629 -9.81 -24.37 14.12
N VAL A 630 -8.62 -24.27 13.52
CA VAL A 630 -7.74 -25.44 13.33
C VAL A 630 -6.62 -25.42 14.34
N ALA A 631 -6.69 -26.28 15.36
CA ALA A 631 -5.64 -26.44 16.35
C ALA A 631 -4.69 -27.57 15.99
N ILE A 632 -3.39 -27.30 15.92
CA ILE A 632 -2.34 -28.28 15.62
C ILE A 632 -1.42 -28.39 16.84
N VAL A 633 -1.51 -29.49 17.57
CA VAL A 633 -0.85 -29.63 18.88
C VAL A 633 0.02 -30.88 18.93
N GLY A 634 1.28 -30.71 19.33
CA GLY A 634 2.28 -31.78 19.49
C GLY A 634 3.61 -31.49 18.77
N ASN A 635 4.61 -32.35 18.98
CA ASN A 635 6.00 -32.12 18.55
C ASN A 635 6.17 -31.80 17.04
N ASN A 636 5.28 -32.33 16.17
CA ASN A 636 5.33 -32.12 14.72
C ASN A 636 4.39 -31.00 14.23
N ALA A 637 3.89 -30.13 15.11
CA ALA A 637 2.89 -29.11 14.74
C ALA A 637 3.33 -28.23 13.57
N GLN A 638 4.58 -27.76 13.56
CA GLN A 638 5.13 -26.95 12.47
C GLN A 638 5.15 -27.69 11.13
N GLN A 639 5.50 -28.98 11.13
CA GLN A 639 5.53 -29.78 9.90
C GLN A 639 4.12 -29.97 9.35
N LYS A 640 3.13 -30.23 10.22
CA LYS A 640 1.73 -30.39 9.81
C LYS A 640 1.12 -29.09 9.33
N LEU A 641 1.46 -27.97 9.96
CA LEU A 641 1.11 -26.63 9.50
C LEU A 641 1.64 -26.36 8.09
N ALA A 642 2.94 -26.60 7.85
CA ALA A 642 3.54 -26.42 6.54
C ALA A 642 2.88 -27.30 5.45
N ALA A 643 2.47 -28.52 5.81
CA ALA A 643 1.71 -29.38 4.91
C ALA A 643 0.29 -28.86 4.64
N LEU A 644 -0.42 -28.41 5.68
CA LEU A 644 -1.77 -27.83 5.56
C LEU A 644 -1.78 -26.57 4.69
N ASN A 645 -0.73 -25.75 4.77
CA ASN A 645 -0.59 -24.51 4.00
C ASN A 645 -0.42 -24.71 2.49
N ARG A 646 -0.23 -25.96 2.01
CA ARG A 646 -0.18 -26.30 0.57
C ARG A 646 -1.56 -26.32 -0.10
N THR A 647 -2.62 -26.22 0.68
CA THR A 647 -4.02 -26.22 0.22
C THR A 647 -4.67 -24.89 0.56
N TYR A 648 -5.34 -24.28 -0.42
CA TYR A 648 -6.09 -23.05 -0.19
C TYR A 648 -7.39 -23.35 0.56
N ILE A 649 -7.51 -22.81 1.78
CA ILE A 649 -8.68 -22.97 2.65
C ILE A 649 -9.09 -21.59 3.16
N PRO A 650 -10.07 -20.93 2.50
CA PRO A 650 -10.63 -19.67 2.95
C PRO A 650 -11.72 -19.91 4.00
N ASN A 651 -11.72 -19.16 5.12
CA ASN A 651 -12.48 -19.40 6.36
C ASN A 651 -11.82 -20.34 7.38
N LYS A 652 -10.55 -20.10 7.67
CA LYS A 652 -9.91 -20.72 8.84
C LYS A 652 -9.05 -19.72 9.61
N LEU A 653 -8.79 -20.07 10.85
CA LEU A 653 -7.62 -19.62 11.60
C LEU A 653 -6.77 -20.83 11.99
N ILE A 654 -5.49 -20.59 12.29
CA ILE A 654 -4.54 -21.60 12.76
C ILE A 654 -4.12 -21.25 14.17
N VAL A 655 -4.24 -22.20 15.08
CA VAL A 655 -3.65 -22.12 16.42
C VAL A 655 -2.79 -23.38 16.62
N GLY A 656 -1.69 -23.29 17.35
CA GLY A 656 -0.87 -24.47 17.55
C GLY A 656 0.19 -24.30 18.60
N SER A 657 0.66 -25.43 19.11
CA SER A 657 1.74 -25.49 20.09
C SER A 657 2.48 -26.81 19.99
N THR A 658 3.79 -26.79 20.22
CA THR A 658 4.61 -28.01 20.32
C THR A 658 4.61 -28.60 21.73
N ILE A 659 4.08 -27.88 22.71
CA ILE A 659 4.02 -28.25 24.13
C ILE A 659 2.60 -28.07 24.69
N ALA A 660 2.37 -28.53 25.92
CA ALA A 660 1.14 -28.18 26.65
C ALA A 660 1.03 -26.65 26.80
N ASN A 661 -0.15 -26.11 26.47
CA ASN A 661 -0.43 -24.69 26.56
C ASN A 661 -1.90 -24.46 26.97
N ASP A 662 -2.08 -23.89 28.15
CA ASP A 662 -3.39 -23.56 28.71
C ASP A 662 -3.73 -22.06 28.64
N LYS A 663 -2.82 -21.23 28.11
CA LYS A 663 -2.99 -19.77 27.98
C LYS A 663 -3.98 -19.39 26.87
N LEU A 664 -3.98 -20.14 25.77
CA LEU A 664 -4.92 -19.92 24.67
C LEU A 664 -6.12 -20.87 24.81
N PRO A 665 -7.37 -20.36 24.86
CA PRO A 665 -8.57 -21.19 24.98
C PRO A 665 -8.64 -22.35 23.98
N LEU A 666 -8.22 -22.10 22.73
CA LEU A 666 -8.24 -23.11 21.66
C LEU A 666 -7.17 -24.21 21.79
N LEU A 667 -6.27 -24.15 22.77
CA LEU A 667 -5.22 -25.15 23.01
C LEU A 667 -5.42 -25.96 24.30
N GLN A 668 -6.31 -25.51 25.18
CA GLN A 668 -6.57 -26.15 26.47
C GLN A 668 -7.00 -27.60 26.31
N ASN A 669 -6.34 -28.50 27.06
CA ASN A 669 -6.61 -29.94 27.07
C ASN A 669 -6.45 -30.65 25.70
N ARG A 670 -5.62 -30.12 24.80
CA ARG A 670 -5.38 -30.69 23.45
C ARG A 670 -3.98 -31.27 23.24
N TYR A 671 -3.11 -31.20 24.24
CA TYR A 671 -1.75 -31.74 24.14
C TYR A 671 -1.70 -33.23 24.49
N ASP A 672 -1.11 -34.01 23.59
CA ASP A 672 -0.76 -35.42 23.81
C ASP A 672 0.77 -35.54 23.62
N PRO A 673 1.53 -35.99 24.63
CA PRO A 673 2.99 -36.08 24.53
C PRO A 673 3.48 -37.10 23.49
N ASN A 674 2.63 -38.06 23.10
CA ASN A 674 3.00 -39.15 22.19
C ASN A 674 2.55 -38.91 20.74
N LYS A 675 1.71 -37.89 20.50
CA LYS A 675 1.07 -37.66 19.20
C LYS A 675 1.15 -36.21 18.77
N THR A 676 0.83 -35.97 17.50
CA THR A 676 0.53 -34.61 17.04
C THR A 676 -0.85 -34.63 16.39
N LEU A 677 -1.80 -33.96 17.03
CA LEU A 677 -3.20 -34.01 16.67
C LEU A 677 -3.63 -32.70 15.99
N ILE A 678 -4.53 -32.82 15.02
CA ILE A 678 -5.19 -31.72 14.33
C ILE A 678 -6.65 -31.74 14.73
N TYR A 679 -7.09 -30.68 15.40
CA TYR A 679 -8.49 -30.47 15.80
C TYR A 679 -9.11 -29.48 14.82
N VAL A 680 -10.26 -29.85 14.25
CA VAL A 680 -11.05 -28.97 13.38
C VAL A 680 -12.33 -28.64 14.12
N CYS A 681 -12.49 -27.38 14.51
CA CYS A 681 -13.62 -26.91 15.30
C CYS A 681 -14.40 -25.81 14.57
N VAL A 682 -15.70 -25.73 14.84
CA VAL A 682 -16.61 -24.67 14.39
C VAL A 682 -17.49 -24.32 15.58
N ASN A 683 -17.60 -23.03 15.91
CA ASN A 683 -18.45 -22.53 17.00
C ASN A 683 -18.22 -23.29 18.33
N LYS A 684 -16.94 -23.46 18.73
CA LYS A 684 -16.53 -24.18 19.94
C LYS A 684 -16.81 -25.70 19.97
N ALA A 685 -17.37 -26.27 18.90
CA ALA A 685 -17.56 -27.71 18.75
C ALA A 685 -16.49 -28.29 17.81
N CYS A 686 -15.80 -29.34 18.24
CA CYS A 686 -14.73 -29.98 17.46
C CYS A 686 -15.17 -31.34 16.89
N LYS A 687 -14.71 -31.64 15.67
CA LYS A 687 -14.75 -33.00 15.13
C LYS A 687 -13.68 -33.87 15.83
N ILE A 688 -13.74 -35.19 15.62
CA ILE A 688 -12.73 -36.12 16.16
C ILE A 688 -11.33 -35.70 15.64
N PRO A 689 -10.32 -35.50 16.51
CA PRO A 689 -9.00 -35.07 16.08
C PRO A 689 -8.31 -36.13 15.25
N VAL A 690 -7.51 -35.68 14.27
CA VAL A 690 -6.80 -36.54 13.33
C VAL A 690 -5.30 -36.28 13.33
N GLU A 691 -4.52 -37.32 13.04
CA GLU A 691 -3.07 -37.18 12.88
C GLU A 691 -2.69 -36.83 11.42
N ASP A 692 -3.50 -37.22 10.44
CA ASP A 692 -3.18 -36.99 9.02
C ASP A 692 -3.74 -35.65 8.52
N VAL A 693 -2.92 -34.90 7.78
CA VAL A 693 -3.28 -33.58 7.25
C VAL A 693 -4.35 -33.68 6.17
N ASN A 694 -4.34 -34.72 5.33
CA ASN A 694 -5.37 -34.87 4.30
C ASN A 694 -6.73 -35.17 4.93
N LYS A 695 -6.77 -35.98 5.99
CA LYS A 695 -7.98 -36.17 6.79
C LYS A 695 -8.49 -34.85 7.37
N ALA A 696 -7.59 -34.01 7.92
CA ALA A 696 -7.99 -32.69 8.43
C ALA A 696 -8.55 -31.79 7.31
N ILE A 697 -7.99 -31.84 6.11
CA ILE A 697 -8.50 -31.11 4.94
C ILE A 697 -9.91 -31.58 4.55
N LEU A 698 -10.18 -32.88 4.59
CA LEU A 698 -11.53 -33.39 4.32
C LEU A 698 -12.55 -32.85 5.34
N LEU A 699 -12.18 -32.81 6.63
CA LEU A 699 -13.02 -32.25 7.69
C LEU A 699 -13.33 -30.75 7.51
N LEU A 700 -12.52 -30.00 6.76
CA LEU A 700 -12.72 -28.57 6.47
C LEU A 700 -13.63 -28.31 5.25
N ASN A 701 -13.94 -29.36 4.48
CA ASN A 701 -14.79 -29.29 3.29
C ASN A 701 -16.20 -29.88 3.53
N GLU A 702 -16.44 -30.44 4.71
CA GLU A 702 -17.72 -30.93 5.23
C GLU A 702 -18.45 -29.84 6.00
#